data_AF-A0A9P9JMF9-F1
#
_entry.id   AF-A0A9P9JMF9-F1
#
_cell.length_a   1.000
_cell.length_b   1.000
_cell.length_c   1.000
_cell.angle_alpha   90.00
_cell.angle_beta   90.00
_cell.angle_gamma   90.00
#
_symmetry.space_group_name_H-M   'P 1'
#
loop_
_entity.id
_entity.type
_entity.pdbx_description
1 polymer ?
#
loop_
_entity_poly.entity_id
_entity_poly.type
_entity_poly.pdbx_seq_one_letter_code
_entity_poly.pdbx_strand_id
1 'polypeptide(L)'
;MAPSHALNHGRVLPRRQFLGVFSIIVLLFLGVVYFVPPAAPAKSTLHFENSGTSKIKHRASAAGDLFLLGVGKADITGPVVEINFAGYADLDQTGTGLRQRIYSRAFIVADVENPEDRFVYLVLDASSGDTAMRYGILDALAALGSEYSIYTQHNVAVTGTHSHAGPGGWFNYLLPQITSLGFSKETYQAIVDGAVLSIKRAHESLEEGYLDVSTAEVTNAAINRSPWAYQHNPASERAKYSAEVDTTLTLLKFQRASDSKNIGVLTWFPVHGTSLLGNNTHVAGDNKGVAAWMFERAMESDDSAADGFVAGFSQSNVGDTTPNTLGAYCDDGSGDQCSYENSTCADGLSQSCHGRGPEFRKLDLGVSSCYEIGRRQYVGAKQAYQDSASTAVVGSSVKSFHFYHNMSFWEFKLPDGSTGKTCPAALGYSFAAGTSDWPGFFDFTQGDSDDPDANPVWSAVSGLLRTPTAEQKTCQGSKPILLDVGEITKPYAWTPNIVDIQVLRAGQLVLIISPSEATTMSGRRWRNAVAEEASTFLDDDPIVVLGGPANTYAHYVTTPEEYAVQRYEGASTLYGPHELAAYINLTVSNLGYLAPGSNKLPSQGTLPPDNRQDSLSFITGVVYDSAPIGSSFGKVVTQPSSAYSLGNVVKVTFQGANPRNNLRLEGTFAAVEQKVNGVWTQVRDDADWFLVYSWRRTNWLLGYSEVDITWETSGNAAKGTFRVKYYGDSKNAFGTISAFTGTSQEFTLS
;
A
#
# COMPACT_ATOMS: atom_id res chain seq x y z
N MET A 1 -49.28 5.52 3.37
CA MET A 1 -49.78 4.41 2.54
C MET A 1 -49.34 4.65 1.11
N ALA A 2 -48.26 3.99 0.69
CA ALA A 2 -47.79 3.89 -0.70
C ALA A 2 -47.01 2.56 -0.80
N PRO A 3 -47.15 1.79 -1.90
CA PRO A 3 -46.92 0.35 -1.88
C PRO A 3 -45.49 -0.04 -2.25
N SER A 4 -45.04 -1.10 -1.60
CA SER A 4 -43.80 -1.84 -1.80
C SER A 4 -43.81 -2.65 -3.11
N HIS A 5 -42.81 -2.46 -3.96
CA HIS A 5 -42.43 -3.43 -4.98
C HIS A 5 -41.18 -4.19 -4.52
N ALA A 6 -41.38 -5.45 -4.11
CA ALA A 6 -40.34 -6.39 -3.78
C ALA A 6 -39.66 -6.90 -5.06
N LEU A 7 -38.34 -6.77 -5.13
CA LEU A 7 -37.49 -7.43 -6.12
C LEU A 7 -37.20 -8.86 -5.64
N ASN A 8 -37.52 -9.84 -6.49
CA ASN A 8 -37.23 -11.25 -6.29
C ASN A 8 -35.72 -11.49 -6.30
N HIS A 9 -35.14 -11.80 -5.14
CA HIS A 9 -33.80 -12.38 -5.06
C HIS A 9 -33.85 -13.86 -5.46
N GLY A 10 -33.03 -14.20 -6.46
CA GLY A 10 -32.73 -15.59 -6.81
C GLY A 10 -32.10 -16.33 -5.62
N ARG A 11 -32.49 -17.59 -5.46
CA ARG A 11 -32.10 -18.50 -4.38
C ARG A 11 -30.57 -18.58 -4.24
N VAL A 12 -30.08 -18.13 -3.08
CA VAL A 12 -28.72 -18.41 -2.58
C VAL A 12 -28.72 -19.82 -1.97
N LEU A 13 -27.79 -20.67 -2.41
CA LEU A 13 -27.56 -22.01 -1.86
C LEU A 13 -26.95 -21.91 -0.43
N PRO A 14 -27.19 -22.89 0.47
CA PRO A 14 -26.87 -22.75 1.89
C PRO A 14 -25.36 -22.85 2.20
N ARG A 15 -24.88 -21.92 3.04
CA ARG A 15 -23.52 -21.78 3.65
C ARG A 15 -23.10 -22.95 4.56
N ARG A 16 -23.03 -24.20 4.07
CA ARG A 16 -22.53 -25.35 4.86
C ARG A 16 -21.31 -26.08 4.29
N GLN A 17 -20.77 -25.67 3.14
CA GLN A 17 -19.67 -26.38 2.48
C GLN A 17 -18.25 -25.79 2.70
N PHE A 18 -18.12 -24.66 3.40
CA PHE A 18 -16.82 -23.96 3.48
C PHE A 18 -15.80 -24.58 4.45
N LEU A 19 -16.24 -25.31 5.48
CA LEU A 19 -15.34 -25.96 6.45
C LEU A 19 -14.47 -27.09 5.84
N GLY A 20 -14.87 -27.67 4.71
CA GLY A 20 -14.09 -28.73 4.04
C GLY A 20 -13.00 -28.22 3.10
N VAL A 21 -13.12 -26.99 2.61
CA VAL A 21 -12.29 -26.49 1.51
C VAL A 21 -10.90 -26.05 2.00
N PHE A 22 -10.81 -25.47 3.22
CA PHE A 22 -9.53 -25.04 3.80
C PHE A 22 -8.60 -26.23 4.10
N SER A 23 -9.12 -27.34 4.61
CA SER A 23 -8.34 -28.55 4.90
C SER A 23 -7.93 -29.33 3.64
N ILE A 24 -8.72 -29.27 2.57
CA ILE A 24 -8.40 -29.92 1.28
C ILE A 24 -7.34 -29.13 0.52
N ILE A 25 -7.36 -27.80 0.62
CA ILE A 25 -6.36 -26.93 -0.01
C ILE A 25 -4.97 -27.22 0.58
N VAL A 26 -4.83 -27.35 1.90
CA VAL A 26 -3.57 -27.74 2.58
C VAL A 26 -3.01 -29.10 2.10
N LEU A 27 -3.88 -30.07 1.76
CA LEU A 27 -3.47 -31.41 1.31
C LEU A 27 -3.07 -31.47 -0.19
N LEU A 28 -3.53 -30.54 -1.01
CA LEU A 28 -3.15 -30.43 -2.43
C LEU A 28 -1.76 -29.78 -2.63
N PHE A 29 -1.21 -29.10 -1.62
CA PHE A 29 0.11 -28.44 -1.67
C PHE A 29 1.31 -29.40 -1.80
N LEU A 30 1.15 -30.71 -1.59
CA LEU A 30 2.27 -31.66 -1.50
C LEU A 30 2.59 -32.44 -2.80
N GLY A 31 1.90 -32.16 -3.91
CA GLY A 31 2.09 -32.91 -5.16
C GLY A 31 2.57 -32.05 -6.32
N VAL A 32 3.75 -32.38 -6.85
CA VAL A 32 4.26 -32.08 -8.21
C VAL A 32 5.23 -30.89 -8.34
N VAL A 33 6.54 -31.19 -8.39
CA VAL A 33 7.60 -30.35 -9.00
C VAL A 33 8.60 -31.27 -9.70
N TYR A 34 8.79 -31.17 -11.03
CA TYR A 34 10.05 -31.55 -11.70
C TYR A 34 10.28 -30.80 -13.05
N PHE A 35 11.28 -29.89 -13.03
CA PHE A 35 12.30 -29.44 -14.02
C PHE A 35 12.00 -29.07 -15.50
N VAL A 36 12.43 -27.85 -15.92
CA VAL A 36 13.27 -27.50 -17.13
C VAL A 36 13.89 -26.07 -16.97
N PRO A 37 15.16 -25.78 -17.37
CA PRO A 37 15.86 -24.49 -17.19
C PRO A 37 15.84 -23.51 -18.41
N PRO A 38 16.25 -22.23 -18.26
CA PRO A 38 16.03 -21.14 -19.23
C PRO A 38 17.27 -20.78 -20.10
N ALA A 39 17.05 -19.97 -21.15
CA ALA A 39 18.08 -19.40 -22.02
C ALA A 39 18.02 -17.85 -22.05
N ALA A 40 19.18 -17.21 -22.21
CA ALA A 40 19.44 -15.77 -22.05
C ALA A 40 19.51 -14.98 -23.39
N PRO A 41 19.49 -13.62 -23.35
CA PRO A 41 19.10 -12.76 -24.49
C PRO A 41 20.26 -11.97 -25.13
N ALA A 42 19.98 -11.21 -26.20
CA ALA A 42 20.91 -10.31 -26.89
C ALA A 42 20.37 -8.86 -27.01
N LYS A 43 21.28 -7.89 -26.90
CA LYS A 43 21.12 -6.43 -26.82
C LYS A 43 21.11 -5.75 -28.21
N SER A 44 20.54 -4.54 -28.30
CA SER A 44 21.15 -3.45 -29.09
C SER A 44 20.75 -2.05 -28.60
N THR A 45 21.73 -1.16 -28.64
CA THR A 45 21.81 0.27 -28.31
C THR A 45 21.13 1.19 -29.32
N LEU A 46 20.88 2.45 -28.94
CA LEU A 46 21.09 3.64 -29.79
C LEU A 46 21.06 4.96 -28.98
N HIS A 47 21.98 5.86 -29.35
CA HIS A 47 22.26 7.22 -28.84
C HIS A 47 21.18 8.25 -29.21
N PHE A 48 21.06 9.36 -28.46
CA PHE A 48 20.98 10.71 -29.05
C PHE A 48 21.34 11.85 -28.07
N GLU A 49 21.86 12.92 -28.65
CA GLU A 49 22.53 14.10 -28.08
C GLU A 49 21.59 15.11 -27.40
N ASN A 50 22.22 15.93 -26.55
CA ASN A 50 21.64 16.92 -25.65
C ASN A 50 21.92 18.34 -26.17
N SER A 51 20.94 19.26 -26.13
CA SER A 51 21.22 20.70 -26.18
C SER A 51 20.03 21.53 -25.70
N GLY A 52 20.30 22.56 -24.87
CA GLY A 52 19.45 23.75 -24.80
C GLY A 52 19.17 24.30 -23.41
N THR A 53 20.10 25.10 -22.88
CA THR A 53 19.98 25.90 -21.64
C THR A 53 18.95 27.03 -21.75
N SER A 54 18.19 27.28 -20.68
CA SER A 54 17.52 28.57 -20.44
C SER A 54 17.59 28.94 -18.95
N LYS A 55 17.97 30.19 -18.67
CA LYS A 55 18.18 30.78 -17.34
C LYS A 55 16.97 31.63 -16.94
N ILE A 56 16.37 31.46 -15.75
CA ILE A 56 15.65 32.55 -15.06
C ILE A 56 15.77 32.49 -13.53
N LYS A 57 16.53 33.47 -13.02
CA LYS A 57 16.40 34.31 -11.81
C LYS A 57 15.86 33.73 -10.48
N HIS A 58 16.72 33.90 -9.47
CA HIS A 58 16.59 33.59 -8.05
C HIS A 58 15.46 34.26 -7.26
N ARG A 59 15.02 33.50 -6.25
CA ARG A 59 14.10 33.77 -5.15
C ARG A 59 14.80 34.46 -3.96
N ALA A 60 14.02 35.13 -3.09
CA ALA A 60 14.49 35.91 -1.95
C ALA A 60 14.02 35.33 -0.60
N SER A 61 14.84 34.47 0.00
CA SER A 61 15.09 34.28 1.44
C SER A 61 16.36 33.40 1.56
N ALA A 62 17.07 33.42 2.69
CA ALA A 62 18.30 32.62 2.86
C ALA A 62 17.96 31.15 2.57
N ALA A 63 18.53 30.60 1.50
CA ALA A 63 18.20 29.26 1.06
C ALA A 63 18.70 28.25 2.10
N GLY A 64 17.94 27.16 2.29
CA GLY A 64 18.54 25.95 2.86
C GLY A 64 19.68 25.45 1.97
N ASP A 65 20.25 24.31 2.31
CA ASP A 65 21.34 23.78 1.50
C ASP A 65 20.83 23.20 0.18
N LEU A 66 21.70 23.19 -0.83
CA LEU A 66 21.41 22.61 -2.13
C LEU A 66 21.54 21.08 -2.07
N PHE A 67 20.62 20.41 -2.76
CA PHE A 67 20.59 18.97 -3.00
C PHE A 67 20.40 18.71 -4.48
N LEU A 68 20.77 17.53 -4.98
CA LEU A 68 20.27 17.03 -6.26
C LEU A 68 18.95 16.30 -6.02
N LEU A 69 17.90 16.77 -6.67
CA LEU A 69 16.52 16.34 -6.46
C LEU A 69 15.94 15.76 -7.74
N GLY A 70 15.24 14.63 -7.61
CA GLY A 70 14.58 13.96 -8.72
C GLY A 70 13.25 13.36 -8.29
N VAL A 71 12.25 13.43 -9.15
CA VAL A 71 10.91 12.86 -8.88
C VAL A 71 10.39 12.11 -10.09
N GLY A 72 9.66 11.03 -9.84
CA GLY A 72 9.13 10.21 -10.93
C GLY A 72 7.89 9.46 -10.51
N LYS A 73 6.98 9.24 -11.46
CA LYS A 73 5.74 8.49 -11.28
C LYS A 73 5.61 7.47 -12.41
N ALA A 74 5.13 6.27 -12.11
CA ALA A 74 4.81 5.26 -13.12
C ALA A 74 3.73 4.30 -12.62
N ASP A 75 2.95 3.75 -13.55
CA ASP A 75 1.86 2.81 -13.31
C ASP A 75 2.39 1.46 -12.80
N ILE A 76 1.78 0.95 -11.73
CA ILE A 76 2.04 -0.39 -11.16
C ILE A 76 0.78 -1.26 -11.15
N THR A 77 -0.25 -0.87 -11.91
CA THR A 77 -1.56 -1.55 -11.92
C THR A 77 -1.42 -2.96 -12.49
N GLY A 78 -1.44 -3.94 -11.58
CA GLY A 78 -1.50 -5.35 -11.90
C GLY A 78 -2.86 -5.80 -12.47
N PRO A 79 -3.12 -7.12 -12.50
CA PRO A 79 -4.43 -7.67 -12.85
C PRO A 79 -5.57 -7.02 -12.06
N VAL A 80 -6.54 -6.45 -12.76
CA VAL A 80 -7.72 -5.80 -12.14
C VAL A 80 -8.90 -6.76 -11.96
N VAL A 81 -8.75 -8.02 -12.37
CA VAL A 81 -9.78 -9.07 -12.22
C VAL A 81 -9.17 -10.41 -11.82
N GLU A 82 -9.99 -11.27 -11.21
CA GLU A 82 -9.67 -12.70 -10.95
C GLU A 82 -8.40 -12.94 -10.12
N ILE A 83 -7.88 -11.89 -9.46
CA ILE A 83 -6.80 -11.94 -8.48
C ILE A 83 -7.34 -11.37 -7.17
N ASN A 84 -7.09 -12.08 -6.07
CA ASN A 84 -7.45 -11.63 -4.73
C ASN A 84 -6.69 -10.36 -4.36
N PHE A 85 -7.31 -9.46 -3.62
CA PHE A 85 -6.64 -8.26 -3.15
C PHE A 85 -5.77 -8.54 -1.92
N ALA A 86 -4.66 -7.80 -1.80
CA ALA A 86 -3.81 -7.86 -0.62
C ALA A 86 -4.33 -6.93 0.48
N GLY A 87 -4.36 -7.40 1.72
CA GLY A 87 -4.76 -6.60 2.88
C GLY A 87 -5.69 -7.35 3.82
N TYR A 88 -6.97 -7.45 3.45
CA TYR A 88 -8.04 -8.00 4.30
C TYR A 88 -7.99 -9.51 4.53
N ALA A 89 -7.15 -10.24 3.78
CA ALA A 89 -7.04 -11.70 3.86
C ALA A 89 -8.38 -12.44 3.64
N ASP A 90 -9.26 -11.87 2.81
CA ASP A 90 -10.57 -12.41 2.49
C ASP A 90 -10.58 -13.02 1.08
N LEU A 91 -10.82 -14.32 0.96
CA LEU A 91 -10.86 -15.05 -0.33
C LEU A 91 -11.94 -14.52 -1.28
N ASP A 92 -13.03 -13.95 -0.74
CA ASP A 92 -14.12 -13.42 -1.54
C ASP A 92 -13.77 -12.04 -2.15
N GLN A 93 -12.72 -11.36 -1.65
CA GLN A 93 -12.24 -10.09 -2.20
C GLN A 93 -11.37 -10.30 -3.45
N THR A 94 -11.98 -10.87 -4.50
CA THR A 94 -11.35 -11.08 -5.79
C THR A 94 -11.69 -9.96 -6.77
N GLY A 95 -10.69 -9.42 -7.46
CA GLY A 95 -10.86 -8.29 -8.36
C GLY A 95 -11.95 -8.52 -9.43
N THR A 96 -12.71 -7.46 -9.71
CA THR A 96 -13.74 -7.39 -10.74
C THR A 96 -13.66 -6.11 -11.57
N GLY A 97 -12.61 -5.31 -11.41
CA GLY A 97 -12.49 -4.05 -12.12
C GLY A 97 -11.47 -3.08 -11.53
N LEU A 98 -11.51 -1.86 -12.05
CA LEU A 98 -10.61 -0.77 -11.74
C LEU A 98 -11.44 0.49 -11.47
N ARG A 99 -11.18 1.13 -10.35
CA ARG A 99 -11.72 2.47 -10.02
C ARG A 99 -10.67 3.55 -10.22
N GLN A 100 -9.42 3.25 -9.88
CA GLN A 100 -8.31 4.18 -10.01
C GLN A 100 -7.03 3.39 -10.25
N ARG A 101 -6.26 3.75 -11.29
CA ARG A 101 -4.88 3.28 -11.47
C ARG A 101 -4.05 3.50 -10.20
N ILE A 102 -3.16 2.55 -9.92
CA ILE A 102 -2.23 2.58 -8.79
C ILE A 102 -0.81 2.84 -9.30
N TYR A 103 -0.03 3.64 -8.57
CA TYR A 103 1.26 4.14 -9.03
C TYR A 103 2.41 3.87 -8.06
N SER A 104 3.62 3.78 -8.62
CA SER A 104 4.87 4.02 -7.92
C SER A 104 5.24 5.49 -8.06
N ARG A 105 5.60 6.13 -6.94
CA ARG A 105 6.13 7.50 -6.89
C ARG A 105 7.51 7.48 -6.23
N ALA A 106 8.53 7.87 -6.98
CA ALA A 106 9.93 7.89 -6.56
C ALA A 106 10.39 9.30 -6.24
N PHE A 107 11.12 9.44 -5.12
CA PHE A 107 11.76 10.67 -4.68
C PHE A 107 13.24 10.39 -4.46
N ILE A 108 14.10 11.11 -5.19
CA ILE A 108 15.56 10.98 -5.09
C ILE A 108 16.12 12.26 -4.48
N VAL A 109 16.97 12.09 -3.47
CA VAL A 109 17.76 13.15 -2.87
C VAL A 109 19.22 12.71 -2.88
N ALA A 110 20.11 13.55 -3.38
CA ALA A 110 21.56 13.32 -3.35
C ALA A 110 22.32 14.56 -2.91
N ASP A 111 23.50 14.33 -2.36
CA ASP A 111 24.50 15.35 -2.07
C ASP A 111 25.00 15.95 -3.39
N VAL A 112 25.19 17.28 -3.44
CA VAL A 112 25.67 17.99 -4.64
C VAL A 112 27.16 17.74 -4.89
N GLU A 113 27.96 17.74 -3.84
CA GLU A 113 29.42 17.58 -3.91
C GLU A 113 29.81 16.09 -4.05
N ASN A 114 29.01 15.20 -3.46
CA ASN A 114 29.20 13.75 -3.56
C ASN A 114 27.93 13.06 -4.07
N PRO A 115 27.58 13.15 -5.38
CA PRO A 115 26.33 12.59 -5.89
C PRO A 115 26.14 11.08 -5.66
N GLU A 116 27.19 10.33 -5.33
CA GLU A 116 27.10 8.92 -4.92
C GLU A 116 26.35 8.73 -3.59
N ASP A 117 26.46 9.72 -2.70
CA ASP A 117 25.67 9.82 -1.48
C ASP A 117 24.24 10.28 -1.84
N ARG A 118 23.39 9.29 -2.12
CA ARG A 118 21.99 9.50 -2.48
C ARG A 118 21.09 8.43 -1.90
N PHE A 119 19.80 8.72 -1.84
CA PHE A 119 18.75 7.71 -1.61
C PHE A 119 17.55 7.89 -2.51
N VAL A 120 16.75 6.82 -2.58
CA VAL A 120 15.43 6.75 -3.23
C VAL A 120 14.40 6.36 -2.18
N TYR A 121 13.35 7.15 -2.05
CA TYR A 121 12.16 6.80 -1.29
C TYR A 121 11.01 6.53 -2.27
N LEU A 122 10.50 5.29 -2.30
CA LEU A 122 9.33 4.92 -3.08
C LEU A 122 8.07 4.94 -2.22
N VAL A 123 7.00 5.55 -2.76
CA VAL A 123 5.62 5.39 -2.29
C VAL A 123 4.88 4.57 -3.34
N LEU A 124 4.53 3.34 -3.01
CA LEU A 124 3.76 2.45 -3.86
C LEU A 124 2.30 2.43 -3.41
N ASP A 125 1.37 2.60 -4.34
CA ASP A 125 -0.06 2.38 -4.09
C ASP A 125 -0.37 0.87 -3.96
N ALA A 126 0.18 0.25 -2.91
CA ALA A 126 0.13 -1.17 -2.58
C ALA A 126 -0.01 -1.36 -1.05
N SER A 127 -0.31 -2.59 -0.61
CA SER A 127 -0.47 -2.88 0.82
C SER A 127 0.84 -2.72 1.60
N SER A 128 2.00 -3.00 1.01
CA SER A 128 3.30 -2.86 1.68
C SER A 128 4.45 -2.90 0.68
N GLY A 129 5.66 -2.55 1.14
CA GLY A 129 6.86 -3.10 0.52
C GLY A 129 7.05 -4.57 0.91
N ASP A 130 7.75 -5.35 0.10
CA ASP A 130 8.07 -6.76 0.41
C ASP A 130 9.40 -7.20 -0.22
N THR A 131 10.04 -8.19 0.41
CA THR A 131 11.37 -8.68 0.05
C THR A 131 11.47 -9.03 -1.43
N ALA A 132 10.43 -9.68 -1.99
CA ALA A 132 10.40 -10.06 -3.40
C ALA A 132 10.40 -8.82 -4.31
N MET A 133 9.58 -7.83 -4.00
CA MET A 133 9.52 -6.56 -4.74
C MET A 133 10.86 -5.84 -4.68
N ARG A 134 11.43 -5.70 -3.48
CA ARG A 134 12.72 -5.04 -3.25
C ARG A 134 13.84 -5.70 -4.04
N TYR A 135 13.94 -7.03 -4.00
CA TYR A 135 14.91 -7.77 -4.82
C TYR A 135 14.66 -7.60 -6.31
N GLY A 136 13.41 -7.65 -6.76
CA GLY A 136 13.07 -7.40 -8.17
C GLY A 136 13.52 -6.04 -8.67
N ILE A 137 13.26 -5.00 -7.87
CA ILE A 137 13.63 -3.63 -8.18
C ILE A 137 15.15 -3.48 -8.22
N LEU A 138 15.87 -4.00 -7.22
CA LEU A 138 17.34 -3.90 -7.16
C LEU A 138 18.01 -4.67 -8.32
N ASP A 139 17.53 -5.88 -8.62
CA ASP A 139 18.04 -6.68 -9.76
C ASP A 139 17.80 -5.94 -11.09
N ALA A 140 16.61 -5.37 -11.27
CA ALA A 140 16.24 -4.67 -12.48
C ALA A 140 17.01 -3.35 -12.65
N LEU A 141 17.22 -2.58 -11.57
CA LEU A 141 18.07 -1.38 -11.59
C LEU A 141 19.51 -1.73 -11.96
N ALA A 142 20.09 -2.77 -11.34
CA ALA A 142 21.42 -3.23 -11.70
C ALA A 142 21.52 -3.66 -13.18
N ALA A 143 20.45 -4.24 -13.73
CA ALA A 143 20.37 -4.65 -15.13
C ALA A 143 20.28 -3.47 -16.12
N LEU A 144 19.86 -2.28 -15.70
CA LEU A 144 19.81 -1.08 -16.57
C LEU A 144 21.20 -0.56 -16.95
N GLY A 145 22.23 -0.85 -16.15
CA GLY A 145 23.62 -0.49 -16.44
C GLY A 145 24.32 0.23 -15.29
N SER A 146 25.58 0.64 -15.52
CA SER A 146 26.45 1.22 -14.49
C SER A 146 25.90 2.50 -13.87
N GLU A 147 25.14 3.30 -14.63
CA GLU A 147 24.49 4.54 -14.14
C GLU A 147 23.49 4.28 -13.00
N TYR A 148 22.87 3.09 -12.98
CA TYR A 148 21.90 2.69 -11.96
C TYR A 148 22.51 1.81 -10.87
N SER A 149 23.79 1.41 -10.99
CA SER A 149 24.48 0.59 -9.99
C SER A 149 24.66 1.28 -8.63
N ILE A 150 24.50 2.60 -8.61
CA ILE A 150 24.44 3.44 -7.42
C ILE A 150 23.25 3.10 -6.50
N TYR A 151 22.19 2.51 -7.04
CA TYR A 151 21.02 2.11 -6.29
C TYR A 151 21.20 0.70 -5.74
N THR A 152 21.34 0.62 -4.43
CA THR A 152 21.63 -0.60 -3.68
C THR A 152 20.64 -0.75 -2.52
N GLN A 153 20.75 -1.85 -1.78
CA GLN A 153 19.99 -2.03 -0.54
C GLN A 153 20.20 -0.90 0.48
N HIS A 154 21.35 -0.21 0.47
CA HIS A 154 21.63 0.87 1.42
C HIS A 154 20.71 2.05 1.23
N ASN A 155 20.34 2.34 -0.01
CA ASN A 155 19.77 3.63 -0.34
C ASN A 155 18.46 3.59 -1.12
N VAL A 156 17.92 2.41 -1.43
CA VAL A 156 16.54 2.30 -1.94
C VAL A 156 15.64 1.93 -0.78
N ALA A 157 14.53 2.65 -0.58
CA ALA A 157 13.46 2.31 0.37
C ALA A 157 12.15 2.07 -0.40
N VAL A 158 11.49 0.94 -0.13
CA VAL A 158 10.27 0.52 -0.84
C VAL A 158 9.10 0.53 0.13
N THR A 159 8.28 1.59 0.14
CA THR A 159 7.16 1.74 1.09
C THR A 159 5.81 1.59 0.40
N GLY A 160 4.83 1.01 1.09
CA GLY A 160 3.44 0.97 0.62
C GLY A 160 2.58 2.08 1.23
N THR A 161 1.58 2.58 0.49
CA THR A 161 0.50 3.41 1.05
C THR A 161 -0.43 2.61 1.95
N HIS A 162 -0.24 1.30 2.04
CA HIS A 162 -1.09 0.38 2.77
C HIS A 162 -2.53 0.35 2.25
N SER A 163 -2.71 0.43 0.93
CA SER A 163 -4.00 0.21 0.29
C SER A 163 -4.39 -1.28 0.35
N HIS A 164 -5.62 -1.55 0.80
CA HIS A 164 -6.22 -2.89 0.82
C HIS A 164 -7.10 -3.16 -0.43
N ALA A 165 -7.01 -2.28 -1.43
CA ALA A 165 -7.78 -2.35 -2.68
C ALA A 165 -6.87 -2.55 -3.90
N GLY A 166 -5.74 -3.25 -3.74
CA GLY A 166 -4.82 -3.59 -4.83
C GLY A 166 -4.63 -5.10 -4.99
N PRO A 167 -4.27 -5.60 -6.18
CA PRO A 167 -4.04 -7.03 -6.40
C PRO A 167 -2.91 -7.57 -5.53
N GLY A 168 -3.10 -8.76 -4.96
CA GLY A 168 -2.11 -9.48 -4.16
C GLY A 168 -1.22 -10.40 -4.99
N GLY A 169 -0.65 -11.40 -4.32
CA GLY A 169 0.17 -12.45 -4.93
C GLY A 169 1.60 -12.05 -5.29
N TRP A 170 2.24 -11.14 -4.56
CA TRP A 170 3.64 -10.73 -4.84
C TRP A 170 4.56 -10.87 -3.63
N PHE A 171 4.04 -11.31 -2.49
CA PHE A 171 4.79 -11.50 -1.26
C PHE A 171 5.88 -12.55 -1.40
N ASN A 172 7.00 -12.38 -0.71
CA ASN A 172 8.08 -13.37 -0.68
C ASN A 172 7.75 -14.60 0.18
N TYR A 173 6.97 -14.43 1.24
CA TYR A 173 6.72 -15.49 2.22
C TYR A 173 5.35 -16.15 2.02
N LEU A 174 5.20 -17.43 2.38
CA LEU A 174 4.01 -18.20 2.06
C LEU A 174 2.73 -17.69 2.74
N LEU A 175 2.78 -17.31 4.01
CA LEU A 175 1.58 -17.00 4.79
C LEU A 175 0.67 -15.94 4.10
N PRO A 176 1.18 -14.76 3.70
CA PRO A 176 0.36 -13.76 2.99
C PRO A 176 0.00 -14.16 1.55
N GLN A 177 0.64 -15.18 0.96
CA GLN A 177 0.25 -15.70 -0.35
C GLN A 177 -0.97 -16.62 -0.31
N ILE A 178 -1.33 -17.20 0.85
CA ILE A 178 -2.40 -18.21 0.97
C ILE A 178 -3.73 -17.66 0.43
N THR A 179 -4.11 -16.44 0.80
CA THR A 179 -5.38 -15.83 0.34
C THR A 179 -5.33 -15.40 -1.12
N SER A 180 -4.14 -15.08 -1.62
CA SER A 180 -3.90 -14.81 -3.04
C SER A 180 -3.80 -16.06 -3.91
N LEU A 181 -3.93 -17.26 -3.32
CA LEU A 181 -3.74 -18.55 -3.99
C LEU A 181 -2.33 -18.71 -4.59
N GLY A 182 -1.33 -18.05 -3.99
CA GLY A 182 0.07 -18.14 -4.38
C GLY A 182 0.66 -16.86 -4.99
N PHE A 183 1.72 -17.02 -5.78
CA PHE A 183 2.48 -15.93 -6.39
C PHE A 183 2.02 -15.63 -7.83
N SER A 184 1.50 -14.42 -8.04
CA SER A 184 1.14 -13.82 -9.33
C SER A 184 2.34 -13.12 -9.96
N LYS A 185 2.96 -13.77 -10.95
CA LYS A 185 4.03 -13.15 -11.73
C LYS A 185 3.57 -11.89 -12.48
N GLU A 186 2.31 -11.86 -12.92
CA GLU A 186 1.70 -10.69 -13.59
C GLU A 186 1.68 -9.47 -12.65
N THR A 187 1.20 -9.65 -11.41
CA THR A 187 1.16 -8.57 -10.42
C THR A 187 2.56 -8.15 -10.03
N TYR A 188 3.42 -9.12 -9.70
CA TYR A 188 4.81 -8.87 -9.31
C TYR A 188 5.57 -8.05 -10.37
N GLN A 189 5.50 -8.47 -11.64
CA GLN A 189 6.24 -7.82 -12.71
C GLN A 189 5.72 -6.40 -12.99
N ALA A 190 4.40 -6.18 -12.93
CA ALA A 190 3.83 -4.83 -13.07
C ALA A 190 4.36 -3.86 -12.00
N ILE A 191 4.47 -4.33 -10.76
CA ILE A 191 5.02 -3.55 -9.65
C ILE A 191 6.51 -3.27 -9.86
N VAL A 192 7.32 -4.28 -10.20
CA VAL A 192 8.76 -4.12 -10.42
C VAL A 192 9.04 -3.18 -11.59
N ASP A 193 8.39 -3.39 -12.74
CA ASP A 193 8.61 -2.57 -13.94
C ASP A 193 8.20 -1.12 -13.70
N GLY A 194 7.03 -0.90 -13.07
CA GLY A 194 6.57 0.44 -12.74
C GLY A 194 7.46 1.12 -11.70
N ALA A 195 7.91 0.42 -10.66
CA ALA A 195 8.85 0.99 -9.68
C ALA A 195 10.20 1.33 -10.30
N VAL A 196 10.74 0.49 -11.18
CA VAL A 196 11.99 0.79 -11.89
C VAL A 196 11.80 1.98 -12.83
N LEU A 197 10.65 2.08 -13.52
CA LEU A 197 10.35 3.20 -14.40
C LEU A 197 10.18 4.52 -13.63
N SER A 198 9.56 4.52 -12.45
CA SER A 198 9.45 5.72 -11.62
C SER A 198 10.83 6.18 -11.12
N ILE A 199 11.70 5.26 -10.69
CA ILE A 199 13.09 5.57 -10.31
C ILE A 199 13.86 6.11 -11.51
N LYS A 200 13.71 5.49 -12.68
CA LYS A 200 14.36 5.94 -13.90
C LYS A 200 13.96 7.37 -14.26
N ARG A 201 12.65 7.68 -14.24
CA ARG A 201 12.13 9.04 -14.46
C ARG A 201 12.69 10.04 -13.46
N ALA A 202 12.78 9.66 -12.19
CA ALA A 202 13.34 10.51 -11.15
C ALA A 202 14.86 10.71 -11.29
N HIS A 203 15.60 9.67 -11.67
CA HIS A 203 17.04 9.74 -11.92
C HIS A 203 17.35 10.65 -13.11
N GLU A 204 16.63 10.47 -14.22
CA GLU A 204 16.81 11.26 -15.44
C GLU A 204 16.37 12.72 -15.27
N SER A 205 15.61 13.04 -14.22
CA SER A 205 15.18 14.40 -13.89
C SER A 205 16.02 15.06 -12.79
N LEU A 206 17.15 14.48 -12.39
CA LEU A 206 17.97 15.03 -11.30
C LEU A 206 18.46 16.44 -11.63
N GLU A 207 18.16 17.39 -10.75
CA GLU A 207 18.64 18.77 -10.84
C GLU A 207 18.88 19.37 -9.45
N GLU A 208 19.70 20.42 -9.37
CA GLU A 208 19.91 21.15 -8.12
C GLU A 208 18.62 21.79 -7.62
N GLY A 209 18.37 21.68 -6.31
CA GLY A 209 17.17 22.20 -5.68
C GLY A 209 17.26 22.27 -4.17
N TYR A 210 16.16 22.71 -3.57
CA TYR A 210 15.99 22.93 -2.14
C TYR A 210 14.87 22.05 -1.59
N LEU A 211 15.04 21.64 -0.35
CA LEU A 211 14.04 20.92 0.43
C LEU A 211 13.49 21.84 1.53
N ASP A 212 12.16 21.88 1.65
CA ASP A 212 11.46 22.58 2.72
C ASP A 212 10.53 21.60 3.43
N VAL A 213 10.53 21.63 4.77
CA VAL A 213 9.59 20.89 5.60
C VAL A 213 8.50 21.83 6.10
N SER A 214 7.25 21.39 6.03
CA SER A 214 6.12 22.05 6.69
C SER A 214 5.18 21.01 7.28
N THR A 215 4.29 21.46 8.16
CA THR A 215 3.33 20.60 8.84
C THR A 215 1.93 21.18 8.79
N ALA A 216 0.92 20.31 8.81
CA ALA A 216 -0.47 20.73 9.00
C ALA A 216 -1.21 19.73 9.89
N GLU A 217 -2.12 20.23 10.73
CA GLU A 217 -3.01 19.39 11.52
C GLU A 217 -4.17 18.88 10.65
N VAL A 218 -4.23 17.56 10.48
CA VAL A 218 -5.30 16.87 9.74
C VAL A 218 -6.18 16.13 10.74
N THR A 219 -7.11 16.87 11.33
CA THR A 219 -8.09 16.29 12.26
C THR A 219 -9.20 15.55 11.52
N ASN A 220 -9.82 14.58 12.20
CA ASN A 220 -10.91 13.78 11.65
C ASN A 220 -10.53 12.99 10.39
N ALA A 221 -9.25 12.71 10.09
CA ALA A 221 -8.90 11.80 9.00
C ALA A 221 -8.65 10.37 9.50
N ALA A 222 -8.34 10.19 10.78
CA ALA A 222 -8.19 8.90 11.42
C ALA A 222 -8.63 8.94 12.89
N ILE A 223 -8.97 7.77 13.44
CA ILE A 223 -9.12 7.51 14.88
C ILE A 223 -8.30 6.27 15.26
N ASN A 224 -8.13 6.00 16.55
CA ASN A 224 -7.48 4.77 17.01
C ASN A 224 -8.48 3.60 16.96
N ARG A 225 -8.12 2.46 16.35
CA ARG A 225 -8.98 1.26 16.27
C ARG A 225 -8.75 0.25 17.40
N SER A 226 -7.71 0.47 18.20
CA SER A 226 -7.38 -0.31 19.39
C SER A 226 -7.15 0.61 20.61
N PRO A 227 -8.08 1.53 20.93
CA PRO A 227 -7.89 2.53 21.97
C PRO A 227 -7.67 1.89 23.35
N TRP A 228 -8.27 0.72 23.63
CA TRP A 228 -8.02 -0.03 24.85
C TRP A 228 -6.53 -0.39 25.03
N ALA A 229 -5.86 -0.85 23.97
CA ALA A 229 -4.44 -1.14 24.00
C ALA A 229 -3.61 0.14 24.20
N TYR A 230 -3.94 1.22 23.49
CA TYR A 230 -3.28 2.51 23.66
C TYR A 230 -3.34 3.00 25.13
N GLN A 231 -4.46 2.82 25.82
CA GLN A 231 -4.64 3.25 27.22
C GLN A 231 -3.71 2.54 28.22
N HIS A 232 -3.14 1.38 27.85
CA HIS A 232 -2.19 0.64 28.68
C HIS A 232 -0.78 1.23 28.66
N ASN A 233 -0.45 2.09 27.68
CA ASN A 233 0.78 2.87 27.76
C ASN A 233 0.77 3.77 29.01
N PRO A 234 1.94 4.03 29.64
CA PRO A 234 2.02 4.80 30.87
C PRO A 234 1.28 6.15 30.79
N ALA A 235 0.45 6.45 31.78
CA ALA A 235 -0.35 7.68 31.79
C ALA A 235 0.50 8.96 31.67
N SER A 236 1.69 8.97 32.27
CA SER A 236 2.66 10.07 32.17
C SER A 236 3.22 10.26 30.76
N GLU A 237 3.34 9.19 29.98
CA GLU A 237 3.74 9.26 28.57
C GLU A 237 2.58 9.74 27.70
N ARG A 238 1.39 9.18 27.89
CA ARG A 238 0.19 9.57 27.14
C ARG A 238 -0.15 11.05 27.31
N ALA A 239 0.08 11.62 28.51
CA ALA A 239 -0.13 13.03 28.81
C ALA A 239 0.79 13.99 28.01
N LYS A 240 1.84 13.49 27.34
CA LYS A 240 2.69 14.30 26.45
C LYS A 240 2.06 14.60 25.10
N TYR A 241 0.97 13.90 24.75
CA TYR A 241 0.33 13.97 23.44
C TYR A 241 -1.11 14.44 23.58
N SER A 242 -1.59 15.24 22.62
CA SER A 242 -2.95 15.78 22.61
C SER A 242 -4.01 14.79 22.13
N ALA A 243 -3.60 13.72 21.43
CA ALA A 243 -4.48 12.73 20.83
C ALA A 243 -3.90 11.31 20.89
N GLU A 244 -4.78 10.32 20.78
CA GLU A 244 -4.47 8.87 20.72
C GLU A 244 -4.02 8.38 19.34
N VAL A 245 -4.00 9.27 18.35
CA VAL A 245 -3.38 9.11 17.03
C VAL A 245 -2.55 10.35 16.72
N ASP A 246 -1.58 10.26 15.83
CA ASP A 246 -0.87 11.46 15.34
C ASP A 246 -1.73 12.18 14.29
N THR A 247 -2.08 13.43 14.58
CA THR A 247 -2.89 14.29 13.69
C THR A 247 -2.06 15.20 12.80
N THR A 248 -0.75 15.32 13.07
CA THR A 248 0.16 16.15 12.30
C THR A 248 0.57 15.42 11.01
N LEU A 249 0.30 16.02 9.86
CA LEU A 249 0.87 15.65 8.56
C LEU A 249 2.18 16.41 8.38
N THR A 250 3.27 15.70 8.08
CA THR A 250 4.55 16.30 7.70
C THR A 250 4.70 16.26 6.18
N LEU A 251 5.05 17.39 5.58
CA LEU A 251 5.27 17.54 4.14
C LEU A 251 6.71 17.97 3.88
N LEU A 252 7.37 17.26 2.96
CA LEU A 252 8.64 17.63 2.36
C LEU A 252 8.38 18.12 0.93
N LYS A 253 8.75 19.37 0.64
CA LYS A 253 8.58 20.01 -0.67
C LYS A 253 9.90 20.00 -1.42
N PHE A 254 9.85 19.60 -2.70
CA PHE A 254 10.98 19.57 -3.60
C PHE A 254 10.87 20.75 -4.55
N GLN A 255 11.81 21.69 -4.48
CA GLN A 255 11.84 22.87 -5.33
C GLN A 255 13.14 22.93 -6.14
N ARG A 256 13.05 23.07 -7.46
CA ARG A 256 14.25 23.22 -8.29
C ARG A 256 14.86 24.60 -8.15
N ALA A 257 16.18 24.68 -8.15
CA ALA A 257 16.91 25.94 -8.05
C ALA A 257 16.89 26.75 -9.36
N SER A 258 16.69 26.08 -10.49
CA SER A 258 16.80 26.65 -11.85
C SER A 258 15.75 27.71 -12.17
N ASP A 259 14.52 27.56 -11.65
CA ASP A 259 13.39 28.48 -11.86
C ASP A 259 12.47 28.65 -10.63
N SER A 260 12.82 28.04 -9.48
CA SER A 260 12.02 28.01 -8.24
C SER A 260 10.65 27.31 -8.36
N LYS A 261 10.43 26.47 -9.38
CA LYS A 261 9.23 25.64 -9.47
C LYS A 261 9.33 24.41 -8.56
N ASN A 262 8.20 24.04 -7.98
CA ASN A 262 8.07 22.83 -7.19
C ASN A 262 7.91 21.64 -8.13
N ILE A 263 8.74 20.61 -7.95
CA ILE A 263 8.70 19.39 -8.77
C ILE A 263 7.91 18.28 -8.08
N GLY A 264 7.77 18.32 -6.76
CA GLY A 264 6.97 17.35 -6.04
C GLY A 264 6.83 17.62 -4.55
N VAL A 265 6.00 16.81 -3.91
CA VAL A 265 5.85 16.75 -2.45
C VAL A 265 5.83 15.31 -1.99
N LEU A 266 6.42 15.05 -0.83
CA LEU A 266 6.34 13.78 -0.11
C LEU A 266 5.77 14.04 1.28
N THR A 267 4.74 13.30 1.67
CA THR A 267 4.05 13.50 2.95
C THR A 267 4.06 12.24 3.80
N TRP A 268 4.04 12.41 5.13
CA TRP A 268 3.86 11.33 6.12
C TRP A 268 2.66 11.66 7.00
N PHE A 269 1.68 10.75 7.01
CA PHE A 269 0.48 10.88 7.85
C PHE A 269 -0.13 9.48 8.11
N PRO A 270 -0.41 9.09 9.36
CA PRO A 270 -0.88 7.73 9.66
C PRO A 270 -2.40 7.59 9.51
N VAL A 271 -2.84 7.00 8.40
CA VAL A 271 -4.24 6.57 8.21
C VAL A 271 -4.27 5.34 7.32
N HIS A 272 -4.81 4.23 7.83
CA HIS A 272 -4.86 2.95 7.13
C HIS A 272 -5.58 3.07 5.77
N GLY A 273 -5.11 2.34 4.74
CA GLY A 273 -5.73 2.32 3.42
C GLY A 273 -6.92 1.35 3.33
N THR A 274 -7.86 1.49 4.26
CA THR A 274 -9.06 0.64 4.45
C THR A 274 -10.35 1.45 4.42
N SER A 275 -10.37 2.55 3.65
CA SER A 275 -11.62 3.29 3.45
C SER A 275 -12.58 2.55 2.53
N LEU A 276 -12.04 1.92 1.47
CA LEU A 276 -12.75 0.92 0.69
C LEU A 276 -12.82 -0.37 1.50
N LEU A 277 -14.04 -0.84 1.75
CA LEU A 277 -14.30 -1.96 2.65
C LEU A 277 -13.84 -3.30 2.06
N GLY A 278 -13.73 -4.36 2.87
CA GLY A 278 -13.26 -5.68 2.42
C GLY A 278 -14.15 -6.37 1.39
N ASN A 279 -15.36 -5.87 1.15
CA ASN A 279 -16.24 -6.31 0.06
C ASN A 279 -16.12 -5.47 -1.23
N ASN A 280 -15.22 -4.48 -1.28
CA ASN A 280 -14.85 -3.80 -2.52
C ASN A 280 -13.95 -4.71 -3.38
N THR A 281 -14.29 -4.82 -4.66
CA THR A 281 -13.57 -5.65 -5.64
C THR A 281 -13.02 -4.84 -6.81
N HIS A 282 -12.90 -3.52 -6.69
CA HIS A 282 -12.30 -2.64 -7.70
C HIS A 282 -10.95 -2.11 -7.25
N VAL A 283 -9.95 -2.20 -8.13
CA VAL A 283 -8.59 -1.74 -7.84
C VAL A 283 -8.56 -0.22 -7.64
N ALA A 284 -7.90 0.23 -6.57
CA ALA A 284 -7.69 1.64 -6.25
C ALA A 284 -6.51 1.85 -5.28
N GLY A 285 -5.95 3.07 -5.26
CA GLY A 285 -4.93 3.48 -4.27
C GLY A 285 -5.50 3.86 -2.90
N ASP A 286 -6.79 3.57 -2.66
CA ASP A 286 -7.56 3.98 -1.47
C ASP A 286 -7.43 5.48 -1.17
N ASN A 287 -7.59 5.90 0.10
CA ASN A 287 -7.67 7.29 0.50
C ASN A 287 -6.37 8.08 0.20
N LYS A 288 -5.19 7.44 0.28
CA LYS A 288 -3.90 8.05 -0.06
C LYS A 288 -3.72 8.22 -1.57
N GLY A 289 -4.15 7.25 -2.36
CA GLY A 289 -4.20 7.36 -3.82
C GLY A 289 -5.14 8.47 -4.30
N VAL A 290 -6.29 8.63 -3.63
CA VAL A 290 -7.19 9.78 -3.86
C VAL A 290 -6.49 11.10 -3.52
N ALA A 291 -5.84 11.20 -2.36
CA ALA A 291 -5.15 12.42 -1.94
C ALA A 291 -4.04 12.82 -2.93
N ALA A 292 -3.23 11.85 -3.37
CA ALA A 292 -2.19 12.04 -4.38
C ALA A 292 -2.78 12.52 -5.71
N TRP A 293 -3.84 11.86 -6.19
CA TRP A 293 -4.53 12.25 -7.42
C TRP A 293 -5.11 13.67 -7.35
N MET A 294 -5.75 14.05 -6.23
CA MET A 294 -6.26 15.42 -6.05
C MET A 294 -5.13 16.45 -6.08
N PHE A 295 -4.01 16.15 -5.42
CA PHE A 295 -2.86 17.06 -5.36
C PHE A 295 -2.20 17.24 -6.72
N GLU A 296 -1.90 16.14 -7.41
CA GLU A 296 -1.28 16.16 -8.75
C GLU A 296 -2.15 16.96 -9.74
N ARG A 297 -3.47 16.71 -9.74
CA ARG A 297 -4.40 17.46 -10.58
C ARG A 297 -4.48 18.95 -10.24
N ALA A 298 -4.41 19.30 -8.96
CA ALA A 298 -4.38 20.69 -8.55
C ALA A 298 -3.11 21.41 -9.03
N MET A 299 -2.00 20.67 -9.21
CA MET A 299 -0.73 21.25 -9.66
C MET A 299 -0.67 21.45 -11.19
N GLU A 300 -1.49 20.74 -11.98
CA GLU A 300 -1.55 20.92 -13.44
C GLU A 300 -1.86 22.37 -13.86
N SER A 301 -2.54 23.14 -13.00
CA SER A 301 -2.87 24.54 -13.22
C SER A 301 -2.20 25.53 -12.24
N ASP A 302 -1.25 25.07 -11.42
CA ASP A 302 -0.57 25.90 -10.42
C ASP A 302 0.75 26.43 -11.01
N ASP A 303 0.87 27.75 -11.16
CA ASP A 303 2.06 28.39 -11.76
C ASP A 303 3.36 28.11 -10.99
N SER A 304 3.25 27.77 -9.69
CA SER A 304 4.41 27.42 -8.86
C SER A 304 4.90 25.98 -9.07
N ALA A 305 4.12 25.13 -9.74
CA ALA A 305 4.48 23.76 -10.02
C ALA A 305 5.15 23.61 -11.39
N ALA A 306 6.04 22.62 -11.48
CA ALA A 306 6.59 22.16 -12.74
C ALA A 306 5.69 21.14 -13.42
N ASP A 307 5.82 21.03 -14.74
CA ASP A 307 5.23 19.92 -15.49
C ASP A 307 5.77 18.59 -14.97
N GLY A 308 4.89 17.59 -14.86
CA GLY A 308 5.26 16.29 -14.30
C GLY A 308 5.35 16.24 -12.77
N PHE A 309 4.73 17.20 -12.06
CA PHE A 309 4.68 17.23 -10.61
C PHE A 309 4.23 15.89 -9.99
N VAL A 310 4.93 15.43 -8.95
CA VAL A 310 4.63 14.15 -8.25
C VAL A 310 4.22 14.41 -6.79
N ALA A 311 3.09 13.84 -6.36
CA ALA A 311 2.63 13.94 -4.98
C ALA A 311 2.61 12.57 -4.27
N GLY A 312 3.55 12.35 -3.35
CA GLY A 312 3.67 11.14 -2.55
C GLY A 312 2.93 11.27 -1.23
N PHE A 313 1.99 10.36 -0.96
CA PHE A 313 1.31 10.24 0.33
C PHE A 313 1.76 8.96 1.02
N SER A 314 2.85 9.05 1.78
CA SER A 314 3.36 7.92 2.56
C SER A 314 2.49 7.68 3.79
N GLN A 315 2.52 6.43 4.25
CA GLN A 315 2.17 6.11 5.63
C GLN A 315 3.21 6.61 6.62
N SER A 316 2.80 6.67 7.88
CA SER A 316 3.65 6.83 9.05
C SER A 316 3.46 5.61 9.97
N ASN A 317 3.37 5.81 11.28
CA ASN A 317 2.96 4.81 12.27
C ASN A 317 1.45 4.49 12.18
N VAL A 318 1.07 3.65 11.22
CA VAL A 318 -0.33 3.36 10.86
C VAL A 318 -0.94 2.13 11.56
N GLY A 319 -0.22 1.46 12.45
CA GLY A 319 -0.60 0.15 12.97
C GLY A 319 -1.96 0.12 13.70
N ASP A 320 -2.32 1.17 14.41
CA ASP A 320 -3.54 1.25 15.20
C ASP A 320 -4.49 2.37 14.73
N THR A 321 -4.26 2.94 13.54
CA THR A 321 -5.14 3.99 13.00
C THR A 321 -6.15 3.43 12.01
N THR A 322 -7.31 4.06 11.89
CA THR A 322 -8.35 3.70 10.92
C THR A 322 -8.97 4.93 10.27
N PRO A 323 -9.31 4.89 8.96
CA PRO A 323 -10.07 5.94 8.29
C PRO A 323 -11.57 5.95 8.65
N ASN A 324 -12.04 4.96 9.41
CA ASN A 324 -13.44 4.79 9.79
C ASN A 324 -13.82 5.70 10.97
N THR A 325 -13.78 7.01 10.74
CA THR A 325 -13.76 8.04 11.79
C THR A 325 -15.03 8.20 12.61
N LEU A 326 -16.13 7.51 12.29
CA LEU A 326 -17.35 7.55 13.09
C LEU A 326 -17.34 6.50 14.21
N GLY A 327 -16.36 5.61 14.25
CA GLY A 327 -16.23 4.54 15.26
C GLY A 327 -16.76 3.19 14.77
N ALA A 328 -16.57 2.16 15.59
CA ALA A 328 -16.98 0.79 15.31
C ALA A 328 -18.35 0.46 15.92
N TYR A 329 -19.24 -0.12 15.13
CA TYR A 329 -20.61 -0.44 15.52
C TYR A 329 -21.06 -1.79 14.98
N CYS A 330 -22.03 -2.37 15.66
CA CYS A 330 -22.69 -3.61 15.27
C CYS A 330 -23.62 -3.37 14.07
N ASP A 331 -23.43 -4.16 13.02
CA ASP A 331 -24.25 -4.19 11.81
C ASP A 331 -25.31 -5.32 11.81
N ASP A 332 -25.51 -5.97 12.96
CA ASP A 332 -26.52 -7.00 13.25
C ASP A 332 -27.96 -6.46 13.34
N GLY A 333 -28.15 -5.16 13.15
CA GLY A 333 -29.42 -4.44 13.25
C GLY A 333 -29.64 -3.71 14.58
N SER A 334 -28.81 -3.93 15.60
CA SER A 334 -28.85 -3.16 16.86
C SER A 334 -28.40 -1.71 16.64
N GLY A 335 -27.34 -1.53 15.86
CA GLY A 335 -26.66 -0.24 15.72
C GLY A 335 -25.89 0.18 16.97
N ASP A 336 -25.69 -0.72 17.93
CA ASP A 336 -24.93 -0.48 19.15
C ASP A 336 -23.43 -0.33 18.84
N GLN A 337 -22.71 0.39 19.70
CA GLN A 337 -21.26 0.51 19.59
C GLN A 337 -20.61 -0.83 19.97
N CYS A 338 -19.57 -1.25 19.25
CA CYS A 338 -18.85 -2.47 19.62
C CYS A 338 -18.23 -2.34 21.02
N SER A 339 -18.00 -3.47 21.68
CA SER A 339 -17.29 -3.51 22.96
C SER A 339 -15.92 -2.83 22.85
N TYR A 340 -15.55 -2.02 23.84
CA TYR A 340 -14.32 -1.23 23.83
C TYR A 340 -13.05 -2.09 23.88
N GLU A 341 -13.09 -3.17 24.65
CA GLU A 341 -11.94 -4.04 24.96
C GLU A 341 -11.67 -5.05 23.84
N ASN A 342 -12.74 -5.64 23.27
CA ASN A 342 -12.63 -6.85 22.43
C ASN A 342 -13.15 -6.67 20.99
N SER A 343 -13.75 -5.52 20.68
CA SER A 343 -14.43 -5.26 19.39
C SER A 343 -15.48 -6.32 19.00
N THR A 344 -16.34 -6.69 19.95
CA THR A 344 -17.43 -7.64 19.75
C THR A 344 -18.80 -6.96 19.84
N CYS A 345 -19.83 -7.67 19.37
CA CYS A 345 -21.24 -7.33 19.52
C CYS A 345 -21.87 -8.09 20.70
N ALA A 346 -23.19 -7.95 20.88
CA ALA A 346 -23.92 -8.52 22.03
C ALA A 346 -23.89 -10.06 22.09
N ASP A 347 -23.60 -10.72 20.96
CA ASP A 347 -23.38 -12.16 20.84
C ASP A 347 -21.97 -12.61 21.26
N GLY A 348 -21.09 -11.67 21.61
CA GLY A 348 -19.69 -11.93 21.95
C GLY A 348 -18.79 -12.14 20.72
N LEU A 349 -19.31 -11.90 19.51
CA LEU A 349 -18.60 -12.15 18.26
C LEU A 349 -18.13 -10.86 17.59
N SER A 350 -17.02 -10.95 16.85
CA SER A 350 -16.41 -9.81 16.13
C SER A 350 -17.02 -9.58 14.73
N GLN A 351 -17.69 -10.58 14.15
CA GLN A 351 -18.08 -10.58 12.73
C GLN A 351 -19.05 -9.46 12.35
N SER A 352 -19.82 -8.94 13.30
CA SER A 352 -20.73 -7.81 13.07
C SER A 352 -20.17 -6.46 13.50
N CYS A 353 -18.97 -6.42 14.08
CA CYS A 353 -18.33 -5.18 14.50
C CYS A 353 -17.57 -4.53 13.34
N HIS A 354 -18.14 -3.47 12.76
CA HIS A 354 -17.54 -2.76 11.64
C HIS A 354 -17.33 -1.27 11.92
N GLY A 355 -16.19 -0.75 11.49
CA GLY A 355 -15.87 0.66 11.45
C GLY A 355 -16.77 1.39 10.45
N ARG A 356 -17.24 2.59 10.83
CA ARG A 356 -18.03 3.46 9.96
C ARG A 356 -17.19 4.64 9.48
N GLY A 357 -16.95 4.70 8.17
CA GLY A 357 -16.41 5.88 7.50
C GLY A 357 -17.36 7.08 7.53
N PRO A 358 -16.87 8.30 7.21
CA PRO A 358 -17.66 9.54 7.28
C PRO A 358 -18.94 9.52 6.42
N GLU A 359 -18.96 8.71 5.36
CA GLU A 359 -20.08 8.60 4.42
C GLU A 359 -20.74 7.20 4.46
N PHE A 360 -20.65 6.47 5.58
CA PHE A 360 -21.12 5.07 5.69
C PHE A 360 -22.57 4.81 5.22
N ARG A 361 -23.44 5.84 5.24
CA ARG A 361 -24.84 5.75 4.81
C ARG A 361 -25.02 5.70 3.29
N LYS A 362 -23.97 5.94 2.51
CA LYS A 362 -24.00 5.86 1.04
C LYS A 362 -24.13 4.43 0.52
N LEU A 363 -23.78 3.43 1.34
CA LEU A 363 -23.87 2.00 1.00
C LEU A 363 -23.17 1.69 -0.33
N ASP A 364 -22.01 2.27 -0.53
CA ASP A 364 -21.21 2.21 -1.77
C ASP A 364 -19.85 1.53 -1.54
N LEU A 365 -19.81 0.58 -0.60
CA LEU A 365 -18.60 -0.19 -0.24
C LEU A 365 -17.44 0.69 0.24
N GLY A 366 -17.74 1.86 0.82
CA GLY A 366 -16.76 2.78 1.38
C GLY A 366 -16.19 3.79 0.39
N VAL A 367 -16.66 3.80 -0.86
CA VAL A 367 -16.18 4.69 -1.92
C VAL A 367 -16.27 6.17 -1.56
N SER A 368 -17.44 6.64 -1.10
CA SER A 368 -17.61 8.04 -0.72
C SER A 368 -16.77 8.40 0.51
N SER A 369 -16.63 7.46 1.46
CA SER A 369 -15.78 7.64 2.64
C SER A 369 -14.31 7.76 2.23
N CYS A 370 -13.85 6.91 1.31
CA CYS A 370 -12.50 6.92 0.76
C CYS A 370 -12.17 8.26 0.09
N TYR A 371 -13.09 8.77 -0.72
CA TYR A 371 -12.91 10.07 -1.36
C TYR A 371 -12.81 11.20 -0.33
N GLU A 372 -13.65 11.18 0.70
CA GLU A 372 -13.66 12.21 1.75
C GLU A 372 -12.39 12.16 2.63
N ILE A 373 -11.93 10.97 3.02
CA ILE A 373 -10.68 10.82 3.79
C ILE A 373 -9.46 11.24 2.95
N GLY A 374 -9.44 10.90 1.66
CA GLY A 374 -8.42 11.38 0.73
C GLY A 374 -8.44 12.91 0.59
N ARG A 375 -9.63 13.52 0.51
CA ARG A 375 -9.79 14.97 0.49
C ARG A 375 -9.26 15.65 1.74
N ARG A 376 -9.50 15.08 2.94
CA ARG A 376 -8.98 15.63 4.22
C ARG A 376 -7.45 15.67 4.22
N GLN A 377 -6.79 14.59 3.78
CA GLN A 377 -5.34 14.53 3.63
C GLN A 377 -4.84 15.54 2.60
N TYR A 378 -5.46 15.60 1.41
CA TYR A 378 -5.12 16.56 0.36
C TYR A 378 -5.20 18.02 0.87
N VAL A 379 -6.28 18.39 1.57
CA VAL A 379 -6.45 19.75 2.11
C VAL A 379 -5.34 20.09 3.12
N GLY A 380 -5.03 19.17 4.03
CA GLY A 380 -3.92 19.35 4.98
C GLY A 380 -2.57 19.51 4.27
N ALA A 381 -2.29 18.65 3.29
CA ALA A 381 -1.07 18.75 2.49
C ALA A 381 -1.01 20.05 1.69
N LYS A 382 -2.12 20.52 1.08
CA LYS A 382 -2.14 21.79 0.34
C LYS A 382 -1.93 22.98 1.26
N GLN A 383 -2.47 22.94 2.48
CA GLN A 383 -2.19 23.94 3.52
C GLN A 383 -0.69 23.97 3.86
N ALA A 384 -0.08 22.82 4.16
CA ALA A 384 1.35 22.72 4.44
C ALA A 384 2.20 23.19 3.25
N TYR A 385 1.81 22.86 2.01
CA TYR A 385 2.51 23.28 0.79
C TYR A 385 2.52 24.82 0.61
N GLN A 386 1.42 25.48 0.96
CA GLN A 386 1.24 26.93 0.86
C GLN A 386 1.80 27.70 2.05
N ASP A 387 2.29 27.02 3.09
CA ASP A 387 2.83 27.67 4.27
C ASP A 387 4.11 28.43 3.95
N SER A 388 4.12 29.72 4.26
CA SER A 388 5.27 30.61 4.13
C SER A 388 6.28 30.46 5.28
N ALA A 389 5.92 29.77 6.37
CA ALA A 389 6.76 29.51 7.54
C ALA A 389 7.42 28.12 7.48
N SER A 390 7.66 27.57 6.28
CA SER A 390 8.36 26.30 6.12
C SER A 390 9.78 26.35 6.69
N THR A 391 10.25 25.22 7.20
CA THR A 391 11.62 25.02 7.68
C THR A 391 12.47 24.51 6.54
N ALA A 392 13.43 25.29 6.07
CA ALA A 392 14.38 24.85 5.06
C ALA A 392 15.26 23.72 5.64
N VAL A 393 15.49 22.67 4.85
CA VAL A 393 16.43 21.61 5.22
C VAL A 393 17.85 22.15 5.09
N VAL A 394 18.66 21.97 6.14
CA VAL A 394 20.08 22.41 6.19
C VAL A 394 20.99 21.25 6.62
N GLY A 395 22.27 21.37 6.29
CA GLY A 395 23.25 20.30 6.20
C GLY A 395 23.23 19.69 4.80
N SER A 396 24.21 20.03 3.96
CA SER A 396 24.27 19.56 2.57
C SER A 396 24.48 18.04 2.40
N SER A 397 24.97 17.36 3.44
CA SER A 397 25.28 15.92 3.37
C SER A 397 24.02 15.05 3.29
N VAL A 398 24.04 14.08 2.39
CA VAL A 398 23.05 13.00 2.30
C VAL A 398 23.70 11.69 2.73
N LYS A 399 23.02 10.87 3.53
CA LYS A 399 23.55 9.58 3.99
C LYS A 399 22.43 8.55 4.09
N SER A 400 22.79 7.28 3.99
CA SER A 400 21.88 6.18 4.26
C SER A 400 22.64 4.98 4.78
N PHE A 401 21.97 4.12 5.54
CA PHE A 401 22.48 2.79 5.82
C PHE A 401 21.35 1.76 5.77
N HIS A 402 21.75 0.52 5.57
CA HIS A 402 20.88 -0.66 5.63
C HIS A 402 21.68 -1.87 6.06
N PHE A 403 21.05 -2.77 6.81
CA PHE A 403 21.50 -4.15 6.97
C PHE A 403 20.31 -5.05 7.28
N TYR A 404 20.51 -6.36 7.11
CA TYR A 404 19.56 -7.38 7.53
C TYR A 404 19.85 -7.88 8.93
N HIS A 405 18.80 -8.03 9.73
CA HIS A 405 18.91 -8.56 11.09
C HIS A 405 17.98 -9.76 11.28
N ASN A 406 18.47 -10.81 11.94
CA ASN A 406 17.68 -11.98 12.30
C ASN A 406 17.10 -11.81 13.71
N MET A 407 15.79 -11.68 13.80
CA MET A 407 15.05 -11.46 15.05
C MET A 407 14.88 -12.75 15.88
N SER A 408 15.26 -13.92 15.37
CA SER A 408 15.04 -15.18 16.08
C SER A 408 15.96 -15.33 17.29
N PHE A 409 15.37 -15.34 18.49
CA PHE A 409 16.08 -15.56 19.76
C PHE A 409 17.29 -14.63 19.98
N TRP A 410 17.22 -13.41 19.44
CA TRP A 410 18.30 -12.44 19.58
C TRP A 410 18.21 -11.75 20.94
N GLU A 411 19.29 -11.84 21.71
CA GLU A 411 19.42 -11.18 23.02
C GLU A 411 20.17 -9.85 22.88
N PHE A 412 19.65 -8.82 23.56
CA PHE A 412 20.21 -7.48 23.54
C PHE A 412 19.98 -6.76 24.86
N LYS A 413 20.65 -5.63 25.07
CA LYS A 413 20.51 -4.82 26.28
C LYS A 413 19.42 -3.77 26.12
N LEU A 414 18.50 -3.75 27.07
CA LEU A 414 17.51 -2.69 27.22
C LEU A 414 18.14 -1.46 27.88
N PRO A 415 17.54 -0.26 27.76
CA PRO A 415 18.09 0.96 28.35
C PRO A 415 18.29 0.91 29.88
N ASP A 416 17.52 0.09 30.58
CA ASP A 416 17.65 -0.13 32.03
C ASP A 416 18.76 -1.13 32.42
N GLY A 417 19.49 -1.66 31.44
CA GLY A 417 20.57 -2.64 31.61
C GLY A 417 20.10 -4.10 31.68
N SER A 418 18.78 -4.35 31.72
CA SER A 418 18.23 -5.70 31.63
C SER A 418 18.42 -6.29 30.23
N THR A 419 18.22 -7.60 30.09
CA THR A 419 18.38 -8.30 28.81
C THR A 419 17.00 -8.50 28.19
N GLY A 420 16.78 -7.91 27.01
CA GLY A 420 15.62 -8.21 26.16
C GLY A 420 15.96 -9.36 25.21
N LYS A 421 14.93 -10.10 24.77
CA LYS A 421 15.06 -11.17 23.78
C LYS A 421 13.91 -11.09 22.79
N THR A 422 14.21 -11.08 21.50
CA THR A 422 13.20 -11.24 20.43
C THR A 422 12.99 -12.72 20.11
N CYS A 423 11.85 -13.04 19.51
CA CYS A 423 11.41 -14.41 19.25
C CYS A 423 11.38 -14.70 17.74
N PRO A 424 11.52 -15.97 17.31
CA PRO A 424 11.02 -16.39 16.02
C PRO A 424 9.57 -15.95 15.81
N ALA A 425 9.21 -15.56 14.58
CA ALA A 425 7.90 -15.03 14.25
C ALA A 425 6.75 -15.97 14.68
N ALA A 426 5.76 -15.42 15.38
CA ALA A 426 4.52 -16.13 15.67
C ALA A 426 3.33 -15.17 15.74
N LEU A 427 2.16 -15.67 15.35
CA LEU A 427 0.90 -14.94 15.40
C LEU A 427 0.01 -15.48 16.52
N GLY A 428 -0.61 -14.56 17.25
CA GLY A 428 -1.54 -14.88 18.35
C GLY A 428 -2.95 -15.23 17.86
N TYR A 429 -3.83 -15.64 18.76
CA TYR A 429 -5.24 -15.94 18.42
C TYR A 429 -5.96 -14.72 17.84
N SER A 430 -5.78 -13.53 18.43
CA SER A 430 -6.42 -12.29 17.96
C SER A 430 -6.00 -11.86 16.55
N PHE A 431 -4.93 -12.43 15.95
CA PHE A 431 -4.64 -12.23 14.53
C PHE A 431 -5.80 -12.71 13.66
N ALA A 432 -6.41 -13.86 14.00
CA ALA A 432 -7.52 -14.40 13.23
C ALA A 432 -8.84 -13.66 13.46
N ALA A 433 -8.93 -12.76 14.46
CA ALA A 433 -10.09 -11.94 14.73
C ALA A 433 -10.24 -10.74 13.77
N GLY A 434 -9.19 -10.39 13.02
CA GLY A 434 -9.16 -9.18 12.21
C GLY A 434 -9.35 -7.92 13.05
N THR A 435 -9.85 -6.85 12.43
CA THR A 435 -10.11 -5.58 13.12
C THR A 435 -11.52 -5.08 12.84
N SER A 436 -11.90 -3.92 13.41
CA SER A 436 -13.13 -3.27 12.99
C SER A 436 -13.09 -2.77 11.54
N ASP A 437 -11.92 -2.65 10.91
CA ASP A 437 -11.84 -2.26 9.49
C ASP A 437 -12.30 -3.38 8.56
N TRP A 438 -12.08 -4.63 8.98
CA TRP A 438 -12.75 -5.83 8.48
C TRP A 438 -12.52 -6.97 9.47
N PRO A 439 -13.59 -7.59 9.99
CA PRO A 439 -13.45 -8.66 10.96
C PRO A 439 -12.92 -9.93 10.30
N GLY A 440 -12.22 -10.73 11.09
CA GLY A 440 -11.64 -11.99 10.67
C GLY A 440 -12.60 -13.17 10.78
N PHE A 441 -12.03 -14.37 10.88
CA PHE A 441 -12.76 -15.63 10.81
C PHE A 441 -13.59 -15.90 12.08
N PHE A 442 -14.64 -16.72 11.93
CA PHE A 442 -15.59 -17.09 13.00
C PHE A 442 -14.85 -17.60 14.25
N ASP A 443 -15.36 -17.20 15.43
CA ASP A 443 -14.93 -17.66 16.76
C ASP A 443 -13.66 -17.01 17.35
N PHE A 444 -13.06 -16.03 16.67
CA PHE A 444 -11.93 -15.25 17.20
C PHE A 444 -12.35 -13.83 17.60
N THR A 445 -11.92 -13.41 18.78
CA THR A 445 -12.09 -12.06 19.33
C THR A 445 -10.74 -11.38 19.53
N GLN A 446 -10.73 -10.06 19.70
CA GLN A 446 -9.51 -9.33 20.07
C GLN A 446 -9.38 -9.22 21.58
N GLY A 447 -8.14 -8.98 22.05
CA GLY A 447 -7.86 -8.76 23.47
C GLY A 447 -7.63 -10.07 24.24
N ASP A 448 -7.30 -11.14 23.52
CA ASP A 448 -7.23 -12.48 24.06
C ASP A 448 -5.80 -12.84 24.50
N SER A 449 -5.53 -12.69 25.81
CA SER A 449 -4.23 -12.95 26.44
C SER A 449 -4.25 -14.22 27.29
N ASP A 450 -3.15 -14.97 27.28
CA ASP A 450 -2.93 -16.19 28.06
C ASP A 450 -3.82 -17.41 27.73
N ASP A 451 -5.15 -17.33 27.93
CA ASP A 451 -6.10 -18.45 27.78
C ASP A 451 -7.18 -18.12 26.76
N PRO A 452 -7.08 -18.61 25.51
CA PRO A 452 -7.95 -18.14 24.44
C PRO A 452 -9.40 -18.59 24.57
N ASP A 453 -10.33 -17.65 24.41
CA ASP A 453 -11.78 -17.91 24.42
C ASP A 453 -12.26 -18.71 23.19
N ALA A 454 -11.42 -18.80 22.15
CA ALA A 454 -11.70 -19.53 20.91
C ALA A 454 -11.80 -21.04 21.12
N ASN A 455 -12.54 -21.73 20.25
CA ASN A 455 -12.76 -23.17 20.37
C ASN A 455 -11.44 -23.97 20.45
N PRO A 456 -11.30 -24.90 21.42
CA PRO A 456 -10.10 -25.74 21.59
C PRO A 456 -9.67 -26.52 20.33
N VAL A 457 -10.56 -26.71 19.35
CA VAL A 457 -10.22 -27.28 18.04
C VAL A 457 -9.08 -26.53 17.35
N TRP A 458 -8.96 -25.21 17.55
CA TRP A 458 -7.91 -24.40 16.95
C TRP A 458 -6.53 -24.73 17.47
N SER A 459 -6.40 -25.11 18.75
CA SER A 459 -5.15 -25.63 19.33
C SER A 459 -4.72 -26.96 18.68
N ALA A 460 -5.69 -27.81 18.33
CA ALA A 460 -5.41 -29.05 17.60
C ALA A 460 -5.01 -28.77 16.14
N VAL A 461 -5.68 -27.84 15.45
CA VAL A 461 -5.36 -27.46 14.06
C VAL A 461 -3.99 -26.78 13.98
N SER A 462 -3.67 -25.87 14.89
CA SER A 462 -2.33 -25.24 14.94
C SER A 462 -1.24 -26.27 15.28
N GLY A 463 -1.50 -27.17 16.22
CA GLY A 463 -0.61 -28.26 16.58
C GLY A 463 -0.28 -29.21 15.43
N LEU A 464 -1.18 -29.37 14.45
CA LEU A 464 -0.94 -30.14 13.22
C LEU A 464 0.02 -29.45 12.25
N LEU A 465 0.13 -28.11 12.28
CA LEU A 465 1.13 -27.36 11.52
C LEU A 465 2.49 -27.41 12.22
N ARG A 466 2.54 -26.92 13.46
CA ARG A 466 3.71 -26.96 14.34
C ARG A 466 3.28 -26.69 15.78
N THR A 467 3.74 -27.53 16.71
CA THR A 467 3.56 -27.28 18.15
C THR A 467 4.66 -26.34 18.66
N PRO A 468 4.31 -25.18 19.27
CA PRO A 468 5.31 -24.24 19.77
C PRO A 468 6.16 -24.85 20.90
N THR A 469 7.47 -24.60 20.86
CA THR A 469 8.40 -25.07 21.89
C THR A 469 8.21 -24.32 23.21
N ALA A 470 8.71 -24.86 24.33
CA ALA A 470 8.65 -24.17 25.61
C ALA A 470 9.42 -22.84 25.60
N GLU A 471 10.56 -22.78 24.91
CA GLU A 471 11.34 -21.55 24.72
C GLU A 471 10.55 -20.50 23.93
N GLN A 472 9.90 -20.90 22.83
CA GLN A 472 9.07 -20.02 22.01
C GLN A 472 7.89 -19.45 22.80
N LYS A 473 7.17 -20.28 23.56
CA LYS A 473 6.08 -19.82 24.44
C LYS A 473 6.58 -18.84 25.50
N THR A 474 7.73 -19.13 26.12
CA THR A 474 8.32 -18.26 27.13
C THR A 474 8.75 -16.92 26.53
N CYS A 475 9.32 -16.94 25.32
CA CYS A 475 9.75 -15.74 24.62
C CYS A 475 8.56 -14.86 24.21
N GLN A 476 7.52 -15.47 23.63
CA GLN A 476 6.31 -14.76 23.16
C GLN A 476 5.46 -14.24 24.33
N GLY A 477 5.66 -14.71 25.56
CA GLY A 477 5.06 -14.16 26.77
C GLY A 477 3.53 -14.28 26.77
N SER A 478 2.83 -13.15 26.89
CA SER A 478 1.37 -13.07 27.01
C SER A 478 0.60 -13.47 25.74
N LYS A 479 1.29 -13.70 24.61
CA LYS A 479 0.65 -14.09 23.36
C LYS A 479 0.30 -15.58 23.38
N PRO A 480 -0.98 -15.95 23.34
CA PRO A 480 -1.37 -17.33 23.04
C PRO A 480 -1.07 -17.58 21.56
N ILE A 481 -0.08 -18.42 21.25
CA ILE A 481 0.37 -18.67 19.88
C ILE A 481 -0.69 -19.48 19.12
N LEU A 482 -1.25 -18.89 18.06
CA LEU A 482 -2.09 -19.58 17.09
C LEU A 482 -1.25 -20.18 15.96
N LEU A 483 -0.30 -19.42 15.42
CA LEU A 483 0.56 -19.87 14.31
C LEU A 483 2.03 -19.69 14.69
N ASP A 484 2.74 -20.79 14.93
CA ASP A 484 4.18 -20.82 15.16
C ASP A 484 4.94 -20.98 13.83
N VAL A 485 5.04 -19.89 13.08
CA VAL A 485 5.39 -19.93 11.64
C VAL A 485 6.83 -19.54 11.33
N GLY A 486 7.52 -18.85 12.24
CA GLY A 486 8.89 -18.39 12.04
C GLY A 486 9.89 -19.51 11.84
N GLU A 487 9.62 -20.72 12.34
CA GLU A 487 10.51 -21.87 12.17
C GLU A 487 10.02 -22.87 11.11
N ILE A 488 8.99 -22.52 10.33
CA ILE A 488 8.46 -23.37 9.25
C ILE A 488 9.12 -22.98 7.92
N THR A 489 9.83 -23.94 7.31
CA THR A 489 10.60 -23.75 6.07
C THR A 489 10.09 -24.57 4.89
N LYS A 490 8.96 -25.27 5.04
CA LYS A 490 8.34 -26.09 4.00
C LYS A 490 6.93 -25.59 3.66
N PRO A 491 6.56 -25.48 2.38
CA PRO A 491 7.38 -25.68 1.16
C PRO A 491 8.55 -24.69 1.02
N TYR A 492 8.41 -23.48 1.58
CA TYR A 492 9.44 -22.47 1.82
C TYR A 492 9.07 -21.69 3.09
N ALA A 493 9.81 -20.64 3.47
CA ALA A 493 9.55 -19.87 4.68
C ALA A 493 8.15 -19.24 4.70
N TRP A 494 7.44 -19.36 5.82
CA TRP A 494 6.07 -18.85 5.96
C TRP A 494 5.99 -17.37 6.32
N THR A 495 6.96 -16.87 7.08
CA THR A 495 7.07 -15.48 7.54
C THR A 495 8.55 -15.07 7.61
N PRO A 496 8.86 -13.77 7.58
CA PRO A 496 10.22 -13.30 7.83
C PRO A 496 10.63 -13.52 9.29
N ASN A 497 11.88 -13.95 9.50
CA ASN A 497 12.63 -13.67 10.72
C ASN A 497 13.79 -12.70 10.46
N ILE A 498 14.17 -12.56 9.20
CA ILE A 498 15.23 -11.66 8.75
C ILE A 498 14.54 -10.42 8.18
N VAL A 499 14.78 -9.27 8.80
CA VAL A 499 14.14 -7.99 8.47
C VAL A 499 15.18 -6.94 8.09
N ASP A 500 14.74 -5.96 7.30
CA ASP A 500 15.53 -4.78 6.95
C ASP A 500 15.58 -3.80 8.13
N ILE A 501 16.78 -3.32 8.47
CA ILE A 501 16.99 -2.13 9.31
C ILE A 501 17.56 -1.05 8.41
N GLN A 502 16.82 0.02 8.14
CA GLN A 502 17.23 1.08 7.23
C GLN A 502 16.84 2.47 7.76
N VAL A 503 17.77 3.41 7.58
CA VAL A 503 17.54 4.83 7.85
C VAL A 503 18.17 5.66 6.74
N LEU A 504 17.45 6.69 6.30
CA LEU A 504 17.91 7.66 5.31
C LEU A 504 18.05 9.04 5.96
N ARG A 505 18.99 9.88 5.50
CA ARG A 505 19.18 11.24 5.98
C ARG A 505 19.52 12.20 4.84
N ALA A 506 18.90 13.37 4.85
CA ALA A 506 19.31 14.55 4.08
C ALA A 506 19.36 15.75 5.02
N GLY A 507 20.56 16.29 5.27
CA GLY A 507 20.72 17.35 6.27
C GLY A 507 20.23 16.92 7.66
N GLN A 508 19.36 17.70 8.29
CA GLN A 508 18.73 17.31 9.56
C GLN A 508 17.48 16.44 9.41
N LEU A 509 16.99 16.18 8.20
CA LEU A 509 15.85 15.29 7.97
C LEU A 509 16.31 13.82 8.06
N VAL A 510 15.70 13.05 8.96
CA VAL A 510 15.98 11.62 9.19
C VAL A 510 14.71 10.79 8.97
N LEU A 511 14.81 9.76 8.12
CA LEU A 511 13.69 8.90 7.74
C LEU A 511 13.92 7.48 8.25
N ILE A 512 13.10 7.05 9.19
CA ILE A 512 13.05 5.66 9.66
C ILE A 512 12.24 4.83 8.66
N ILE A 513 12.81 3.74 8.15
CA ILE A 513 12.12 2.84 7.22
C ILE A 513 11.69 1.58 7.97
N SER A 514 10.42 1.52 8.35
CA SER A 514 9.87 0.45 9.20
C SER A 514 9.36 -0.73 8.36
N PRO A 515 9.84 -1.96 8.62
CA PRO A 515 9.28 -3.18 8.02
C PRO A 515 7.89 -3.56 8.57
N SER A 516 7.54 -3.03 9.74
CA SER A 516 6.27 -3.32 10.42
C SER A 516 5.34 -2.09 10.44
N GLU A 517 4.05 -2.36 10.60
CA GLU A 517 2.99 -1.40 10.92
C GLU A 517 3.15 -0.92 12.36
N ALA A 518 3.91 0.15 12.58
CA ALA A 518 4.10 0.69 13.93
C ALA A 518 2.81 1.30 14.45
N THR A 519 2.39 0.93 15.67
CA THR A 519 1.31 1.64 16.38
C THR A 519 1.70 3.07 16.70
N THR A 520 0.72 3.87 17.09
CA THR A 520 0.89 5.29 17.42
C THR A 520 2.00 5.50 18.44
N MET A 521 1.95 4.80 19.59
CA MET A 521 2.96 4.99 20.62
C MET A 521 4.31 4.35 20.24
N SER A 522 4.30 3.25 19.49
CA SER A 522 5.53 2.65 18.95
C SER A 522 6.29 3.63 18.05
N GLY A 523 5.58 4.27 17.12
CA GLY A 523 6.17 5.28 16.24
C GLY A 523 6.70 6.49 16.99
N ARG A 524 5.96 6.98 17.99
CA ARG A 524 6.40 8.08 18.86
C ARG A 524 7.69 7.75 19.61
N ARG A 525 7.76 6.59 20.26
CA ARG A 525 8.96 6.13 20.98
C ARG A 525 10.16 6.00 20.03
N TRP A 526 9.96 5.42 18.84
CA TRP A 526 11.02 5.21 17.88
C TRP A 526 11.55 6.53 17.31
N ARG A 527 10.67 7.45 16.89
CA ARG A 527 11.10 8.78 16.42
C ARG A 527 11.83 9.57 17.49
N ASN A 528 11.35 9.56 18.74
CA ASN A 528 11.99 10.26 19.85
C ASN A 528 13.41 9.73 20.11
N ALA A 529 13.59 8.41 20.14
CA ALA A 529 14.91 7.80 20.36
C ALA A 529 15.89 8.11 19.22
N VAL A 530 15.41 8.12 17.98
CA VAL A 530 16.22 8.51 16.81
C VAL A 530 16.56 10.00 16.83
N ALA A 531 15.62 10.86 17.22
CA ALA A 531 15.88 12.29 17.36
C ALA A 531 16.96 12.56 18.41
N GLU A 532 16.86 11.94 19.60
CA GLU A 532 17.83 12.07 20.68
C GLU A 532 19.25 11.67 20.25
N GLU A 533 19.39 10.52 19.60
CA GLU A 533 20.70 10.07 19.13
C GLU A 533 21.22 10.90 17.95
N ALA A 534 20.35 11.30 17.01
CA ALA A 534 20.74 12.15 15.88
C ALA A 534 21.26 13.53 16.32
N SER A 535 20.70 14.10 17.39
CA SER A 535 21.18 15.35 18.00
C SER A 535 22.62 15.27 18.54
N THR A 536 23.21 14.07 18.68
CA THR A 536 24.60 13.92 19.15
C THR A 536 25.65 14.20 18.07
N PHE A 537 25.25 14.17 16.78
CA PHE A 537 26.18 14.34 15.65
C PHE A 537 25.68 15.30 14.56
N LEU A 538 24.44 15.81 14.68
CA LEU A 538 23.91 16.87 13.83
C LEU A 538 24.02 18.22 14.54
N ASP A 539 24.38 19.24 13.77
CA ASP A 539 24.49 20.61 14.28
C ASP A 539 23.11 21.28 14.48
N ASP A 540 22.12 20.84 13.71
CA ASP A 540 20.74 21.33 13.73
C ASP A 540 19.77 20.31 14.34
N ASP A 541 18.63 20.81 14.83
CA ASP A 541 17.57 19.98 15.43
C ASP A 541 17.04 18.94 14.41
N PRO A 542 17.12 17.63 14.72
CA PRO A 542 16.68 16.59 13.80
C PRO A 542 15.18 16.63 13.52
N ILE A 543 14.81 16.54 12.25
CA ILE A 543 13.43 16.34 11.81
C ILE A 543 13.26 14.85 11.52
N VAL A 544 12.58 14.12 12.40
CA VAL A 544 12.45 12.66 12.27
C VAL A 544 11.06 12.28 11.78
N VAL A 545 11.01 11.55 10.67
CA VAL A 545 9.78 10.92 10.15
C VAL A 545 9.94 9.40 10.14
N LEU A 546 8.82 8.69 10.17
CA LEU A 546 8.78 7.24 10.03
C LEU A 546 7.92 6.90 8.83
N GLY A 547 8.41 6.01 7.96
CA GLY A 547 7.67 5.48 6.81
C GLY A 547 7.65 3.96 6.86
N GLY A 548 6.48 3.36 6.70
CA GLY A 548 6.28 1.91 6.73
C GLY A 548 4.81 1.58 6.46
N PRO A 549 4.48 0.34 6.08
CA PRO A 549 5.34 -0.83 6.06
C PRO A 549 6.23 -0.87 4.80
N ALA A 550 7.50 -1.21 4.97
CA ALA A 550 8.50 -1.05 3.94
C ALA A 550 9.47 -2.23 3.82
N ASN A 551 10.04 -2.43 2.64
CA ASN A 551 11.10 -3.39 2.34
C ASN A 551 10.74 -4.87 2.58
N THR A 552 10.60 -5.32 3.81
CA THR A 552 10.13 -6.66 4.18
C THR A 552 8.88 -6.49 5.02
N TYR A 553 7.75 -7.05 4.60
CA TYR A 553 6.51 -6.94 5.38
C TYR A 553 6.59 -7.83 6.63
N ALA A 554 6.69 -7.22 7.80
CA ALA A 554 6.84 -7.91 9.09
C ALA A 554 5.64 -7.72 10.02
N HIS A 555 4.43 -7.58 9.46
CA HIS A 555 3.19 -7.37 10.20
C HIS A 555 3.26 -6.12 11.11
N TYR A 556 2.95 -6.22 12.40
CA TYR A 556 2.76 -5.07 13.29
C TYR A 556 3.94 -4.90 14.24
N VAL A 557 4.10 -3.69 14.80
CA VAL A 557 4.93 -3.49 15.98
C VAL A 557 4.19 -2.62 16.99
N THR A 558 4.00 -3.18 18.18
CA THR A 558 3.35 -2.55 19.34
C THR A 558 4.35 -2.21 20.43
N THR A 559 3.95 -1.34 21.36
CA THR A 559 4.69 -1.20 22.62
C THR A 559 4.57 -2.49 23.45
N PRO A 560 5.48 -2.76 24.42
CA PRO A 560 5.31 -3.88 25.35
C PRO A 560 3.97 -3.82 26.10
N GLU A 561 3.49 -2.62 26.42
CA GLU A 561 2.23 -2.39 27.11
C GLU A 561 1.01 -2.71 26.24
N GLU A 562 1.01 -2.28 24.99
CA GLU A 562 -0.02 -2.65 24.00
C GLU A 562 0.03 -4.14 23.65
N TYR A 563 1.24 -4.71 23.56
CA TYR A 563 1.46 -6.13 23.30
C TYR A 563 0.80 -7.01 24.36
N ALA A 564 0.93 -6.62 25.64
CA ALA A 564 0.37 -7.39 26.75
C ALA A 564 -1.16 -7.59 26.64
N VAL A 565 -1.86 -6.65 25.99
CA VAL A 565 -3.32 -6.69 25.81
C VAL A 565 -3.75 -7.71 24.75
N GLN A 566 -2.89 -8.05 23.78
CA GLN A 566 -3.19 -9.00 22.71
C GLN A 566 -4.47 -8.66 21.91
N ARG A 567 -4.69 -7.38 21.60
CA ARG A 567 -5.54 -7.00 20.45
C ARG A 567 -4.88 -7.41 19.12
N TYR A 568 -5.55 -7.17 17.99
CA TYR A 568 -5.06 -7.62 16.68
C TYR A 568 -3.61 -7.22 16.41
N GLU A 569 -3.24 -5.97 16.71
CA GLU A 569 -1.88 -5.46 16.51
C GLU A 569 -0.88 -6.20 17.41
N GLY A 570 -1.19 -6.41 18.69
CA GLY A 570 -0.30 -7.11 19.64
C GLY A 570 -0.13 -8.60 19.33
N ALA A 571 -1.19 -9.25 18.84
CA ALA A 571 -1.13 -10.62 18.35
C ALA A 571 -0.35 -10.75 17.04
N SER A 572 -0.24 -9.65 16.29
CA SER A 572 0.46 -9.56 15.01
C SER A 572 1.89 -8.98 15.11
N THR A 573 2.34 -8.61 16.31
CA THR A 573 3.74 -8.25 16.62
C THR A 573 4.60 -9.52 16.65
N LEU A 574 5.21 -9.87 15.52
CA LEU A 574 5.76 -11.21 15.26
C LEU A 574 6.80 -11.68 16.27
N TYR A 575 7.70 -10.79 16.69
CA TYR A 575 8.94 -11.13 17.39
C TYR A 575 8.87 -10.96 18.91
N GLY A 576 7.65 -10.93 19.45
CA GLY A 576 7.38 -10.91 20.89
C GLY A 576 7.37 -9.51 21.52
N PRO A 577 7.29 -9.42 22.86
CA PRO A 577 7.07 -8.16 23.57
C PRO A 577 8.24 -7.16 23.44
N HIS A 578 9.42 -7.64 23.05
CA HIS A 578 10.63 -6.81 22.91
C HIS A 578 10.90 -6.35 21.47
N GLU A 579 10.01 -6.62 20.51
CA GLU A 579 10.18 -6.25 19.10
C GLU A 579 10.46 -4.75 18.90
N LEU A 580 9.65 -3.86 19.49
CA LEU A 580 9.87 -2.42 19.39
C LEU A 580 11.24 -2.01 19.96
N ALA A 581 11.60 -2.54 21.12
CA ALA A 581 12.87 -2.22 21.76
C ALA A 581 14.06 -2.69 20.92
N ALA A 582 13.93 -3.83 20.24
CA ALA A 582 14.93 -4.34 19.30
C ALA A 582 15.09 -3.42 18.09
N TYR A 583 13.99 -2.99 17.48
CA TYR A 583 14.03 -2.03 16.37
C TYR A 583 14.68 -0.71 16.76
N ILE A 584 14.32 -0.14 17.90
CA ILE A 584 14.93 1.08 18.42
C ILE A 584 16.43 0.87 18.66
N ASN A 585 16.81 -0.23 19.31
CA ASN A 585 18.22 -0.54 19.61
C ASN A 585 19.05 -0.67 18.32
N LEU A 586 18.60 -1.46 17.36
CA LEU A 586 19.28 -1.66 16.07
C LEU A 586 19.38 -0.38 15.25
N THR A 587 18.39 0.50 15.35
CA THR A 587 18.40 1.80 14.67
C THR A 587 19.41 2.75 15.31
N VAL A 588 19.22 3.04 16.61
CA VAL A 588 19.99 4.02 17.38
C VAL A 588 21.48 3.64 17.43
N SER A 589 21.79 2.38 17.72
CA SER A 589 23.19 1.91 17.81
C SER A 589 23.97 1.97 16.50
N ASN A 590 23.29 2.21 15.37
CA ASN A 590 23.89 2.30 14.04
C ASN A 590 23.75 3.71 13.41
N LEU A 591 23.16 4.71 14.09
CA LEU A 591 22.99 6.05 13.53
C LEU A 591 24.32 6.77 13.23
N GLY A 592 25.43 6.36 13.85
CA GLY A 592 26.76 6.88 13.54
C GLY A 592 27.16 6.73 12.06
N TYR A 593 26.58 5.80 11.30
CA TYR A 593 26.80 5.70 9.85
C TYR A 593 26.21 6.89 9.08
N LEU A 594 25.24 7.61 9.67
CA LEU A 594 24.64 8.80 9.08
C LEU A 594 25.37 10.09 9.42
N ALA A 595 26.39 10.08 10.28
CA ALA A 595 27.15 11.29 10.60
C ALA A 595 27.68 11.96 9.32
N PRO A 596 27.69 13.30 9.21
CA PRO A 596 28.07 14.00 7.96
C PRO A 596 29.39 13.54 7.33
N GLY A 597 30.42 13.32 8.17
CA GLY A 597 31.73 12.85 7.73
C GLY A 597 31.89 11.33 7.59
N SER A 598 30.83 10.54 7.80
CA SER A 598 30.90 9.08 7.70
C SER A 598 31.05 8.63 6.25
N ASN A 599 32.00 7.72 6.02
CA ASN A 599 32.23 7.01 4.77
C ASN A 599 32.13 5.48 4.95
N LYS A 600 31.54 5.05 6.07
CA LYS A 600 31.38 3.64 6.42
C LYS A 600 29.94 3.22 6.22
N LEU A 601 29.76 1.94 5.95
CA LEU A 601 28.47 1.27 5.94
C LEU A 601 28.52 0.05 6.87
N PRO A 602 27.39 -0.33 7.49
CA PRO A 602 27.32 -1.57 8.25
C PRO A 602 27.53 -2.77 7.33
N SER A 603 27.93 -3.90 7.92
CA SER A 603 27.89 -5.18 7.21
C SER A 603 26.45 -5.54 6.84
N GLN A 604 26.24 -6.08 5.64
CA GLN A 604 24.92 -6.46 5.11
C GLN A 604 24.11 -7.40 6.02
N GLY A 605 24.76 -8.21 6.86
CA GLY A 605 24.08 -9.24 7.66
C GLY A 605 23.71 -10.47 6.82
N THR A 606 22.80 -11.29 7.33
CA THR A 606 22.32 -12.50 6.64
C THR A 606 21.18 -12.12 5.70
N LEU A 607 21.27 -12.48 4.42
CA LEU A 607 20.20 -12.23 3.46
C LEU A 607 18.92 -13.02 3.83
N PRO A 608 17.73 -12.42 3.70
CA PRO A 608 16.48 -13.18 3.76
C PRO A 608 16.40 -14.18 2.59
N PRO A 609 15.62 -15.27 2.73
CA PRO A 609 15.37 -16.19 1.63
C PRO A 609 14.68 -15.47 0.46
N ASP A 610 15.07 -15.80 -0.76
CA ASP A 610 14.42 -15.34 -1.99
C ASP A 610 13.55 -16.45 -2.55
N ASN A 611 12.22 -16.36 -2.37
CA ASN A 611 11.28 -17.37 -2.82
C ASN A 611 10.59 -16.99 -4.14
N ARG A 612 11.06 -15.96 -4.87
CA ARG A 612 10.40 -15.51 -6.11
C ARG A 612 10.30 -16.59 -7.19
N GLN A 613 11.29 -17.48 -7.26
CA GLN A 613 11.32 -18.59 -8.22
C GLN A 613 10.73 -19.89 -7.66
N ASP A 614 10.63 -20.00 -6.33
CA ASP A 614 10.19 -21.22 -5.64
C ASP A 614 8.73 -21.13 -5.15
N SER A 615 8.12 -19.94 -5.23
CA SER A 615 6.76 -19.72 -4.75
C SER A 615 5.74 -20.53 -5.56
N LEU A 616 4.80 -21.16 -4.85
CA LEU A 616 3.71 -21.88 -5.47
C LEU A 616 2.67 -20.90 -6.02
N SER A 617 2.00 -21.29 -7.11
CA SER A 617 0.94 -20.49 -7.71
C SER A 617 -0.18 -21.38 -8.23
N PHE A 618 -1.37 -21.21 -7.66
CA PHE A 618 -2.62 -21.85 -8.09
C PHE A 618 -3.54 -20.85 -8.83
N ILE A 619 -3.01 -19.66 -9.10
CA ILE A 619 -3.67 -18.62 -9.87
C ILE A 619 -3.76 -19.08 -11.32
N THR A 620 -4.97 -19.31 -11.80
CA THR A 620 -5.17 -19.69 -13.20
C THR A 620 -4.93 -18.49 -14.11
N GLY A 621 -4.19 -18.68 -15.20
CA GLY A 621 -4.10 -17.69 -16.27
C GLY A 621 -5.38 -17.60 -17.12
N VAL A 622 -5.41 -16.69 -18.08
CA VAL A 622 -6.51 -16.62 -19.06
C VAL A 622 -6.42 -17.82 -20.01
N VAL A 623 -7.47 -18.66 -20.06
CA VAL A 623 -7.51 -19.81 -20.98
C VAL A 623 -7.77 -19.31 -22.41
N TYR A 624 -8.93 -18.73 -22.65
CA TYR A 624 -9.32 -18.03 -23.88
C TYR A 624 -10.53 -17.12 -23.60
N ASP A 625 -10.81 -16.23 -24.55
CA ASP A 625 -12.01 -15.41 -24.61
C ASP A 625 -12.79 -15.71 -25.88
N SER A 626 -14.11 -15.61 -25.81
CA SER A 626 -14.94 -15.58 -27.01
C SER A 626 -16.16 -14.67 -26.83
N ALA A 627 -16.92 -14.46 -27.89
CA ALA A 627 -18.15 -13.66 -27.88
C ALA A 627 -19.35 -14.52 -28.31
N PRO A 628 -20.57 -14.21 -27.86
CA PRO A 628 -21.79 -14.85 -28.34
C PRO A 628 -21.92 -14.75 -29.87
N ILE A 629 -22.59 -15.72 -30.47
CA ILE A 629 -22.87 -15.75 -31.92
C ILE A 629 -23.54 -14.44 -32.35
N GLY A 630 -23.00 -13.76 -33.36
CA GLY A 630 -23.51 -12.46 -33.84
C GLY A 630 -23.06 -11.24 -33.00
N SER A 631 -22.19 -11.44 -32.02
CA SER A 631 -21.48 -10.40 -31.29
C SER A 631 -19.99 -10.39 -31.66
N SER A 632 -19.28 -9.34 -31.25
CA SER A 632 -17.83 -9.20 -31.42
C SER A 632 -17.27 -8.42 -30.25
N PHE A 633 -16.00 -8.62 -29.90
CA PHE A 633 -15.33 -7.83 -28.87
C PHE A 633 -15.44 -6.32 -29.17
N GLY A 634 -15.70 -5.52 -28.15
CA GLY A 634 -15.89 -4.07 -28.26
C GLY A 634 -17.26 -3.65 -28.82
N LYS A 635 -18.13 -4.58 -29.22
CA LYS A 635 -19.52 -4.26 -29.57
C LYS A 635 -20.25 -3.72 -28.34
N VAL A 636 -20.96 -2.62 -28.49
CA VAL A 636 -21.80 -2.07 -27.42
C VAL A 636 -23.04 -2.96 -27.25
N VAL A 637 -23.19 -3.52 -26.05
CA VAL A 637 -24.36 -4.30 -25.63
C VAL A 637 -25.47 -3.35 -25.16
N THR A 638 -25.10 -2.33 -24.38
CA THR A 638 -26.02 -1.30 -23.87
C THR A 638 -25.44 0.07 -24.17
N GLN A 639 -26.11 0.84 -25.01
CA GLN A 639 -25.73 2.22 -25.36
C GLN A 639 -26.06 3.19 -24.21
N PRO A 640 -25.34 4.34 -24.09
CA PRO A 640 -25.76 5.42 -23.21
C PRO A 640 -27.06 6.06 -23.72
N SER A 641 -27.80 6.72 -22.84
CA SER A 641 -28.88 7.64 -23.23
C SER A 641 -28.31 8.82 -24.03
N SER A 642 -29.09 9.40 -24.93
CA SER A 642 -28.63 10.53 -25.76
C SER A 642 -28.36 11.81 -24.96
N ALA A 643 -28.90 11.93 -23.75
CA ALA A 643 -28.70 13.08 -22.87
C ALA A 643 -28.74 12.68 -21.40
N TYR A 644 -27.97 13.40 -20.59
CA TYR A 644 -27.89 13.28 -19.14
C TYR A 644 -27.84 14.68 -18.50
N SER A 645 -28.38 14.82 -17.29
CA SER A 645 -28.10 15.98 -16.45
C SER A 645 -26.80 15.77 -15.69
N LEU A 646 -26.05 16.85 -15.45
CA LEU A 646 -24.87 16.80 -14.59
C LEU A 646 -25.23 16.20 -13.22
N GLY A 647 -24.43 15.25 -12.74
CA GLY A 647 -24.70 14.46 -11.54
C GLY A 647 -25.36 13.10 -11.81
N ASN A 648 -25.83 12.83 -13.04
CA ASN A 648 -26.26 11.48 -13.42
C ASN A 648 -25.06 10.56 -13.67
N VAL A 649 -25.29 9.26 -13.52
CA VAL A 649 -24.30 8.23 -13.85
C VAL A 649 -24.49 7.80 -15.30
N VAL A 650 -23.45 7.94 -16.12
CA VAL A 650 -23.43 7.41 -17.49
C VAL A 650 -22.89 6.00 -17.44
N LYS A 651 -23.61 5.03 -18.02
CA LYS A 651 -23.17 3.63 -18.07
C LYS A 651 -23.24 3.10 -19.50
N VAL A 652 -22.16 2.48 -19.96
CA VAL A 652 -22.11 1.77 -21.25
C VAL A 652 -21.61 0.35 -21.00
N THR A 653 -22.32 -0.63 -21.58
CA THR A 653 -21.90 -2.04 -21.52
C THR A 653 -21.35 -2.49 -22.87
N PHE A 654 -20.19 -3.11 -22.86
CA PHE A 654 -19.52 -3.67 -24.03
C PHE A 654 -19.37 -5.18 -23.91
N GLN A 655 -19.38 -5.87 -25.05
CA GLN A 655 -18.88 -7.24 -25.16
C GLN A 655 -17.38 -7.21 -24.85
N GLY A 656 -17.00 -7.88 -23.76
CA GLY A 656 -15.66 -7.82 -23.18
C GLY A 656 -14.78 -9.02 -23.50
N ALA A 657 -13.52 -8.89 -23.10
CA ALA A 657 -12.53 -9.96 -22.93
C ALA A 657 -11.83 -9.77 -21.58
N ASN A 658 -11.09 -10.77 -21.11
CA ASN A 658 -10.37 -10.68 -19.83
C ASN A 658 -9.27 -9.59 -19.86
N PRO A 659 -9.31 -8.57 -18.98
CA PRO A 659 -8.30 -7.51 -18.95
C PRO A 659 -6.90 -8.00 -18.54
N ARG A 660 -6.76 -9.26 -18.07
CA ARG A 660 -5.45 -9.87 -17.82
C ARG A 660 -4.64 -10.18 -19.07
N ASN A 661 -5.27 -10.19 -20.25
CA ASN A 661 -4.55 -10.36 -21.51
C ASN A 661 -3.57 -9.21 -21.79
N ASN A 662 -3.85 -8.02 -21.24
CA ASN A 662 -2.99 -6.86 -21.32
C ASN A 662 -3.35 -5.91 -20.17
N LEU A 663 -2.42 -5.70 -19.24
CA LEU A 663 -2.61 -4.80 -18.08
C LEU A 663 -2.75 -3.33 -18.49
N ARG A 664 -2.34 -3.01 -19.73
CA ARG A 664 -2.32 -1.66 -20.30
C ARG A 664 -1.58 -0.68 -19.40
N LEU A 665 -0.44 -1.10 -18.85
CA LEU A 665 0.45 -0.23 -18.07
C LEU A 665 0.82 1.00 -18.90
N GLU A 666 0.78 2.18 -18.28
CA GLU A 666 0.96 3.48 -18.94
C GLU A 666 -0.08 3.77 -20.05
N GLY A 667 -1.19 3.04 -20.06
CA GLY A 667 -2.32 3.20 -20.96
C GLY A 667 -3.64 3.18 -20.20
N THR A 668 -4.73 2.87 -20.89
CA THR A 668 -6.07 2.87 -20.30
C THR A 668 -6.98 1.78 -20.90
N PHE A 669 -7.84 1.19 -20.07
CA PHE A 669 -8.97 0.35 -20.47
C PHE A 669 -10.18 1.16 -20.93
N ALA A 670 -10.38 2.36 -20.39
CA ALA A 670 -11.59 3.15 -20.58
C ALA A 670 -11.26 4.63 -20.73
N ALA A 671 -11.92 5.31 -21.68
CA ALA A 671 -11.77 6.75 -21.83
C ALA A 671 -13.11 7.44 -22.11
N VAL A 672 -13.22 8.68 -21.67
CA VAL A 672 -14.28 9.61 -22.08
C VAL A 672 -13.66 10.63 -23.03
N GLU A 673 -14.23 10.73 -24.22
CA GLU A 673 -13.83 11.72 -25.21
C GLU A 673 -14.91 12.81 -25.31
N GLN A 674 -14.48 14.07 -25.37
CA GLN A 674 -15.36 15.22 -25.61
C GLN A 674 -15.22 15.70 -27.05
N LYS A 675 -16.34 16.09 -27.65
CA LYS A 675 -16.38 16.72 -28.97
C LYS A 675 -16.11 18.21 -28.84
N VAL A 676 -14.93 18.67 -29.26
CA VAL A 676 -14.52 20.08 -29.26
C VAL A 676 -14.23 20.49 -30.70
N ASN A 677 -14.96 21.49 -31.22
CA ASN A 677 -14.83 21.96 -32.60
C ASN A 677 -14.94 20.84 -33.66
N GLY A 678 -15.78 19.83 -33.40
CA GLY A 678 -15.98 18.67 -34.28
C GLY A 678 -14.92 17.55 -34.15
N VAL A 679 -13.87 17.75 -33.34
CA VAL A 679 -12.81 16.77 -33.06
C VAL A 679 -13.08 16.09 -31.72
N TRP A 680 -12.84 14.79 -31.65
CA TRP A 680 -12.91 14.03 -30.40
C TRP A 680 -11.57 14.09 -29.67
N THR A 681 -11.59 14.59 -28.44
CA THR A 681 -10.40 14.68 -27.58
C THR A 681 -10.66 13.88 -26.29
N GLN A 682 -9.74 13.01 -25.91
CA GLN A 682 -9.79 12.33 -24.61
C GLN A 682 -9.70 13.37 -23.49
N VAL A 683 -10.68 13.38 -22.59
CA VAL A 683 -10.72 14.29 -21.44
C VAL A 683 -10.61 13.55 -20.11
N ARG A 684 -10.80 12.22 -20.11
CA ARG A 684 -10.66 11.33 -18.95
C ARG A 684 -10.24 9.95 -19.39
N ASP A 685 -9.53 9.25 -18.52
CA ASP A 685 -9.21 7.83 -18.60
C ASP A 685 -9.39 7.13 -17.25
N ASP A 686 -8.97 5.87 -17.14
CA ASP A 686 -9.13 5.01 -15.97
C ASP A 686 -8.19 5.37 -14.79
N ALA A 687 -7.42 6.45 -14.91
CA ALA A 687 -6.76 7.09 -13.78
C ALA A 687 -7.68 8.07 -13.01
N ASP A 688 -8.81 8.48 -13.62
CA ASP A 688 -9.79 9.36 -12.99
C ASP A 688 -10.69 8.56 -12.03
N TRP A 689 -10.75 8.97 -10.75
CA TRP A 689 -11.55 8.32 -9.70
C TRP A 689 -13.03 8.11 -10.08
N PHE A 690 -13.58 8.98 -10.93
CA PHE A 690 -14.98 8.97 -11.33
C PHE A 690 -15.27 8.14 -12.58
N LEU A 691 -14.26 7.54 -13.23
CA LEU A 691 -14.42 6.65 -14.38
C LEU A 691 -14.10 5.20 -13.97
N VAL A 692 -15.16 4.42 -13.75
CA VAL A 692 -15.05 3.04 -13.24
C VAL A 692 -15.13 2.04 -14.40
N TYR A 693 -14.16 1.14 -14.45
CA TYR A 693 -14.13 -0.03 -15.33
C TYR A 693 -14.55 -1.27 -14.53
N SER A 694 -15.65 -1.92 -14.89
CA SER A 694 -16.12 -3.15 -14.24
C SER A 694 -16.22 -4.28 -15.25
N TRP A 695 -15.63 -5.43 -14.93
CA TRP A 695 -15.63 -6.61 -15.77
C TRP A 695 -16.36 -7.75 -15.09
N ARG A 696 -17.12 -8.53 -15.86
CA ARG A 696 -17.75 -9.75 -15.38
C ARG A 696 -17.65 -10.88 -16.40
N ARG A 697 -17.39 -12.09 -15.92
CA ARG A 697 -17.61 -13.31 -16.70
C ARG A 697 -19.11 -13.56 -16.82
N THR A 698 -19.62 -13.70 -18.05
CA THR A 698 -21.04 -14.03 -18.30
C THR A 698 -21.23 -15.50 -18.68
N ASN A 699 -20.18 -16.17 -19.17
CA ASN A 699 -20.17 -17.63 -19.35
C ASN A 699 -18.75 -18.16 -19.18
N TRP A 700 -18.53 -18.97 -18.13
CA TRP A 700 -17.23 -19.57 -17.83
C TRP A 700 -16.80 -20.57 -18.91
N LEU A 701 -17.69 -21.51 -19.28
CA LEU A 701 -17.37 -22.59 -20.22
C LEU A 701 -17.10 -22.08 -21.63
N LEU A 702 -17.80 -21.02 -22.05
CA LEU A 702 -17.64 -20.44 -23.38
C LEU A 702 -16.66 -19.26 -23.41
N GLY A 703 -16.15 -18.80 -22.26
CA GLY A 703 -15.22 -17.66 -22.21
C GLY A 703 -15.87 -16.31 -22.54
N TYR A 704 -17.18 -16.16 -22.30
CA TYR A 704 -17.88 -14.89 -22.54
C TYR A 704 -17.73 -13.95 -21.35
N SER A 705 -17.52 -12.66 -21.63
CA SER A 705 -17.48 -11.61 -20.61
C SER A 705 -18.07 -10.30 -21.11
N GLU A 706 -18.42 -9.42 -20.18
CA GLU A 706 -18.91 -8.07 -20.45
C GLU A 706 -18.15 -7.06 -19.60
N VAL A 707 -18.03 -5.84 -20.13
CA VAL A 707 -17.43 -4.70 -19.44
C VAL A 707 -18.46 -3.60 -19.32
N ASP A 708 -18.69 -3.13 -18.11
CA ASP A 708 -19.41 -1.89 -17.84
C ASP A 708 -18.40 -0.76 -17.60
N ILE A 709 -18.46 0.28 -18.42
CA ILE A 709 -17.77 1.55 -18.17
C ILE A 709 -18.78 2.52 -17.61
N THR A 710 -18.52 3.01 -16.40
CA THR A 710 -19.43 3.87 -15.65
C THR A 710 -18.74 5.18 -15.31
N TRP A 711 -19.34 6.30 -15.69
CA TRP A 711 -18.84 7.65 -15.40
C TRP A 711 -19.77 8.38 -14.44
N GLU A 712 -19.26 8.65 -13.24
CA GLU A 712 -19.95 9.34 -12.15
C GLU A 712 -19.83 10.86 -12.34
N THR A 713 -20.80 11.48 -13.00
CA THR A 713 -20.67 12.90 -13.42
C THR A 713 -20.87 13.92 -12.30
N SER A 714 -21.18 13.50 -11.07
CA SER A 714 -21.29 14.37 -9.90
C SER A 714 -19.94 14.91 -9.42
N GLY A 715 -18.83 14.29 -9.85
CA GLY A 715 -17.47 14.68 -9.47
C GLY A 715 -16.96 15.87 -10.29
N ASN A 716 -16.03 15.60 -11.21
CA ASN A 716 -15.29 16.60 -11.97
C ASN A 716 -15.79 16.79 -13.42
N ALA A 717 -17.06 16.48 -13.69
CA ALA A 717 -17.62 16.57 -15.03
C ALA A 717 -17.91 18.00 -15.49
N ALA A 718 -17.80 18.25 -16.80
CA ALA A 718 -18.19 19.50 -17.44
C ALA A 718 -19.26 19.24 -18.51
N LYS A 719 -20.06 20.26 -18.82
CA LYS A 719 -21.08 20.17 -19.88
C LYS A 719 -20.44 19.98 -21.25
N GLY A 720 -21.11 19.26 -22.14
CA GLY A 720 -20.62 19.02 -23.49
C GLY A 720 -21.22 17.77 -24.14
N THR A 721 -20.69 17.43 -25.30
CA THR A 721 -21.03 16.19 -26.02
C THR A 721 -19.87 15.22 -25.89
N PHE A 722 -20.17 14.01 -25.45
CA PHE A 722 -19.20 13.00 -25.07
C PHE A 722 -19.46 11.66 -25.75
N ARG A 723 -18.44 10.79 -25.78
CA ARG A 723 -18.58 9.36 -26.03
C ARG A 723 -17.62 8.58 -25.15
N VAL A 724 -17.99 7.35 -24.83
CA VAL A 724 -17.17 6.38 -24.09
C VAL A 724 -16.43 5.45 -25.06
N LYS A 725 -15.15 5.24 -24.77
CA LYS A 725 -14.23 4.32 -25.44
C LYS A 725 -13.88 3.15 -24.52
N TYR A 726 -13.82 1.95 -25.07
CA TYR A 726 -13.30 0.76 -24.41
C TYR A 726 -12.11 0.23 -25.20
N TYR A 727 -10.99 -0.01 -24.54
CA TYR A 727 -9.80 -0.64 -25.11
C TYR A 727 -9.58 -2.00 -24.43
N GLY A 728 -9.53 -3.07 -25.22
CA GLY A 728 -9.38 -4.41 -24.70
C GLY A 728 -8.53 -5.30 -25.59
N ASP A 729 -8.11 -6.42 -25.03
CA ASP A 729 -7.27 -7.42 -25.67
C ASP A 729 -7.91 -8.78 -25.43
N SER A 730 -8.09 -9.57 -26.50
CA SER A 730 -8.77 -10.87 -26.44
C SER A 730 -7.81 -11.99 -26.77
N LYS A 731 -7.88 -13.11 -26.03
CA LYS A 731 -7.07 -14.30 -26.28
C LYS A 731 -7.90 -15.36 -27.00
N ASN A 732 -7.52 -15.74 -28.22
CA ASN A 732 -8.22 -16.83 -28.92
C ASN A 732 -7.85 -18.21 -28.35
N ALA A 733 -8.55 -19.27 -28.78
CA ALA A 733 -8.30 -20.64 -28.32
C ALA A 733 -6.90 -21.20 -28.69
N PHE A 734 -6.17 -20.55 -29.61
CA PHE A 734 -4.79 -20.88 -29.95
C PHE A 734 -3.76 -20.06 -29.14
N GLY A 735 -4.23 -19.19 -28.24
CA GLY A 735 -3.40 -18.37 -27.37
C GLY A 735 -2.94 -17.03 -27.95
N THR A 736 -3.31 -16.68 -29.19
CA THR A 736 -2.99 -15.37 -29.78
C THR A 736 -3.81 -14.27 -29.11
N ILE A 737 -3.14 -13.20 -28.69
CA ILE A 737 -3.77 -12.01 -28.13
C ILE A 737 -3.96 -10.95 -29.22
N SER A 738 -5.14 -10.36 -29.32
CA SER A 738 -5.46 -9.32 -30.31
C SER A 738 -6.23 -8.17 -29.68
N ALA A 739 -5.73 -6.96 -29.90
CA ALA A 739 -6.36 -5.73 -29.44
C ALA A 739 -7.63 -5.41 -30.23
N PHE A 740 -8.59 -4.78 -29.56
CA PHE A 740 -9.81 -4.27 -30.14
C PHE A 740 -10.27 -2.99 -29.41
N THR A 741 -11.15 -2.23 -30.06
CA THR A 741 -11.69 -0.99 -29.50
C THR A 741 -13.21 -0.97 -29.64
N GLY A 742 -13.90 -0.66 -28.54
CA GLY A 742 -15.32 -0.33 -28.51
C GLY A 742 -15.55 1.18 -28.48
N THR A 743 -16.63 1.65 -29.11
CA THR A 743 -17.02 3.07 -29.06
C THR A 743 -18.54 3.16 -28.97
N SER A 744 -19.02 3.88 -27.97
CA SER A 744 -20.44 4.17 -27.78
C SER A 744 -20.95 5.24 -28.76
N GLN A 745 -22.29 5.37 -28.83
CA GLN A 745 -22.93 6.54 -29.41
C GLN A 745 -22.59 7.81 -28.62
N GLU A 746 -22.67 8.97 -29.27
CA GLU A 746 -22.49 10.26 -28.59
C GLU A 746 -23.69 10.58 -27.69
N PHE A 747 -23.42 11.27 -26.59
CA PHE A 747 -24.43 11.76 -25.66
C PHE A 747 -24.08 13.16 -25.16
N THR A 748 -25.07 13.92 -24.71
CA THR A 748 -24.88 15.28 -24.17
C THR A 748 -25.01 15.28 -22.65
N LEU A 749 -24.11 15.98 -21.96
CA LEU A 749 -24.21 16.29 -20.54
C LEU A 749 -24.57 17.77 -20.39
N SER A 750 -25.75 18.06 -19.81
CA SER A 750 -26.34 19.41 -19.71
C SER A 750 -26.53 19.90 -18.29
#